data_AF-A0A3D4EHM7-F1
#
_entry.id   AF-A0A3D4EHM7-F1
#
_cell.length_a   1.000
_cell.length_b   1.000
_cell.length_c   1.000
_cell.angle_alpha   90.00
_cell.angle_beta   90.00
_cell.angle_gamma   90.00
#
_symmetry.space_group_name_H-M   'P 1'
#
loop_
_entity.id
_entity.type
_entity.pdbx_description
1 polymer ?
#
loop_
_entity_poly.entity_id
_entity_poly.type
_entity_poly.pdbx_seq_one_letter_code
_entity_poly.pdbx_strand_id
1 'polypeptide(L)'
;MKNTGKRLLAAVLAVVMLASLSFVAFAAQEDDDEFKVVVSMEGLTLGQGLYYEPQAYTLDEINALLSQEGYGPLDRSEVTAGLATLAFFIDHNIDYTMTGDWADTAYVSGIKDIDKGYLDIPSVITENGGPTNDENDGNNDEYLGEFDYDSMSGWMITVNDFMINVGCAGWYLENEDQKALCPSDLGNTYVVRWQFTLHGYGADLGVDTGWGMPAYFEGAKKAALYAAYADCTDAAKKAQVMSVMENLTATQDEVDAAVAVLTADDSGDKADYKTALNETMAQLAATVTEPSFGTGAGEWSVLSLARGGYYPTDSKYFADYYSRIEQTVKEKAASVNLNGALHKVKSTENSRLIMALSAIGKDPTKVGGVDLVGAYSANGFSWIKKQGLNGPVFALIALDTYNYKTKDATIRQQCVNYILEAELSGGGWALSGTTADPDMTAMALQALAHYADNADVKAAAERGFAALSSIQKDNGGYASWGSVNSESIAQVIVACTAWGIDPSTDSRFVKSGGSAVDALLEFYIPEGKGFAHVLETTGGYTGGEVNAMATDQACYALVAYDRFVNNKNALYDMTDVARPEPAGISASISLPAEISNKKGTTFNAIVSVSDWDSEAGWKLVDATLSVPENVTVTGVTVGSRVSGGNVMYNLDNGKLRIVYFDAEKNSTVEVSGTSFPAEFFIIGLELTDDISVKNKGEITISVDEMNLKKSSDESDDSAVTVVNTATAKATSDVVKGVSFSAKCLYVGDGVDLISTDKMAIAVSATELCNGSQISYKDGAVKLHYSRLLSEKLGVCTYVAMVSADTDLGAFSDAANYTYDENETADALDFGDTNSDGVINAQDALNAANAWLRKTDAPDDESILRTNVTGDGRINTSDALGIVENFVNGDDFGVVAKAAA
;
A
#
# COMPACT_ATOMS: atom_id res chain seq x y z
N MET A 1 51.40 10.04 4.06
CA MET A 1 50.11 9.33 4.01
C MET A 1 50.40 7.85 3.80
N LYS A 2 50.69 7.09 4.85
CA LYS A 2 50.98 5.64 4.79
C LYS A 2 50.63 5.06 6.16
N ASN A 3 49.37 4.71 6.41
CA ASN A 3 48.99 3.93 7.60
C ASN A 3 47.57 3.32 7.57
N THR A 4 46.78 3.54 6.51
CA THR A 4 45.42 2.98 6.38
C THR A 4 45.44 1.50 5.96
N GLY A 5 46.31 1.10 5.01
CA GLY A 5 46.40 -0.30 4.54
C GLY A 5 46.83 -1.31 5.61
N LYS A 6 47.70 -0.93 6.55
CA LYS A 6 48.11 -1.81 7.67
C LYS A 6 47.01 -2.03 8.71
N ARG A 7 45.99 -1.17 8.77
CA ARG A 7 44.87 -1.32 9.70
C ARG A 7 43.78 -2.25 9.17
N LEU A 8 43.55 -2.28 7.85
CA LEU A 8 42.64 -3.24 7.22
C LEU A 8 43.21 -4.67 7.27
N LEU A 9 44.49 -4.83 6.93
CA LEU A 9 45.17 -6.13 6.96
C LEU A 9 45.21 -6.73 8.38
N ALA A 10 45.39 -5.88 9.40
CA ALA A 10 45.32 -6.28 10.81
C ALA A 10 43.89 -6.63 11.28
N ALA A 11 42.85 -6.10 10.63
CA ALA A 11 41.45 -6.41 10.94
C ALA A 11 41.05 -7.80 10.42
N VAL A 12 41.52 -8.20 9.23
CA VAL A 12 41.33 -9.55 8.68
C VAL A 12 41.98 -10.60 9.59
N LEU A 13 43.21 -10.35 10.07
CA LEU A 13 43.93 -11.22 11.01
C LEU A 13 43.31 -11.27 12.42
N ALA A 14 42.59 -10.23 12.86
CA ALA A 14 42.02 -10.16 14.21
C ALA A 14 40.78 -11.07 14.39
N VAL A 15 40.03 -11.33 13.32
CA VAL A 15 38.84 -12.22 13.35
C VAL A 15 39.22 -13.68 13.61
N VAL A 16 40.44 -14.10 13.22
CA VAL A 16 40.91 -15.49 13.31
C VAL A 16 41.40 -15.90 14.71
N MET A 17 41.77 -14.96 15.60
CA MET A 17 42.24 -15.32 16.95
C MET A 17 41.14 -15.78 17.93
N LEU A 18 39.86 -15.73 17.53
CA LEU A 18 38.73 -16.17 18.35
C LEU A 18 38.10 -17.49 17.90
N ALA A 19 38.45 -18.02 16.73
CA ALA A 19 37.96 -19.30 16.23
C ALA A 19 39.04 -20.38 16.38
N SER A 20 38.81 -21.35 17.25
CA SER A 20 39.69 -22.51 17.42
C SER A 20 39.84 -23.28 16.11
N LEU A 21 41.10 -23.48 15.69
CA LEU A 21 41.57 -24.37 14.63
C LEU A 21 40.65 -25.56 14.39
N SER A 22 39.85 -25.48 13.34
CA SER A 22 39.22 -26.62 12.69
C SER A 22 39.47 -26.44 11.21
N PHE A 23 40.19 -27.38 10.61
CA PHE A 23 40.33 -27.45 9.16
C PHE A 23 38.93 -27.45 8.56
N VAL A 24 38.60 -26.41 7.79
CA VAL A 24 37.43 -26.44 6.91
C VAL A 24 37.81 -27.38 5.78
N ALA A 25 37.55 -28.67 5.98
CA ALA A 25 37.25 -29.51 4.83
C ALA A 25 35.93 -28.95 4.27
N PHE A 26 35.88 -28.68 2.96
CA PHE A 26 34.63 -28.48 2.25
C PHE A 26 33.70 -29.63 2.63
N ALA A 27 32.79 -29.39 3.56
CA ALA A 27 31.74 -30.33 3.89
C ALA A 27 30.73 -30.18 2.75
N ALA A 28 30.66 -31.22 1.91
CA ALA A 28 29.68 -31.33 0.84
C ALA A 28 28.29 -30.99 1.37
N GLN A 29 27.80 -29.82 0.96
CA GLN A 29 26.42 -29.37 1.15
C GLN A 29 25.58 -30.07 0.06
N GLU A 30 24.36 -30.49 0.39
CA GLU A 30 23.58 -31.57 -0.27
C GLU A 30 23.12 -31.38 -1.74
N ASP A 31 23.88 -30.70 -2.62
CA ASP A 31 23.60 -30.60 -4.08
C ASP A 31 24.88 -30.74 -4.95
N ASP A 32 25.78 -31.64 -4.56
CA ASP A 32 27.18 -31.76 -5.03
C ASP A 32 27.40 -32.32 -6.46
N ASP A 33 26.55 -31.97 -7.43
CA ASP A 33 26.65 -32.45 -8.81
C ASP A 33 26.56 -31.33 -9.88
N GLU A 34 26.42 -30.06 -9.52
CA GLU A 34 26.35 -28.96 -10.49
C GLU A 34 27.75 -28.57 -11.02
N PHE A 35 27.91 -28.54 -12.35
CA PHE A 35 29.15 -28.11 -13.00
C PHE A 35 29.19 -26.59 -13.12
N LYS A 36 30.26 -25.99 -12.60
CA LYS A 36 30.43 -24.53 -12.53
C LYS A 36 31.82 -24.12 -12.99
N VAL A 37 31.91 -23.04 -13.76
CA VAL A 37 33.16 -22.41 -14.15
C VAL A 37 33.16 -20.96 -13.72
N VAL A 38 34.15 -20.56 -12.93
CA VAL A 38 34.38 -19.18 -12.49
C VAL A 38 35.46 -18.56 -13.36
N VAL A 39 35.17 -17.44 -14.01
CA VAL A 39 36.12 -16.73 -14.88
C VAL A 39 36.36 -15.33 -14.32
N SER A 40 37.62 -14.88 -14.35
CA SER A 40 38.05 -13.54 -13.90
C SER A 40 39.21 -13.01 -14.74
N MET A 41 39.45 -11.70 -14.69
CA MET A 41 40.53 -11.05 -15.43
C MET A 41 41.21 -9.96 -14.60
N GLU A 42 42.54 -9.97 -14.56
CA GLU A 42 43.31 -9.20 -13.58
C GLU A 42 44.60 -8.55 -14.14
N GLY A 43 44.89 -7.34 -13.67
CA GLY A 43 46.07 -6.54 -13.98
C GLY A 43 46.95 -6.29 -12.76
N LEU A 44 47.12 -7.32 -11.91
CA LEU A 44 47.78 -7.17 -10.60
C LEU A 44 49.26 -6.79 -10.71
N THR A 45 49.95 -7.27 -11.76
CA THR A 45 51.36 -6.96 -12.03
C THR A 45 51.58 -5.50 -12.45
N LEU A 46 50.55 -4.88 -13.04
CA LEU A 46 50.53 -3.45 -13.37
C LEU A 46 50.06 -2.58 -12.19
N GLY A 47 49.59 -3.19 -11.10
CA GLY A 47 48.96 -2.49 -9.98
C GLY A 47 47.55 -1.95 -10.29
N GLN A 48 46.91 -2.47 -11.34
CA GLN A 48 45.61 -2.00 -11.80
C GLN A 48 44.43 -2.75 -11.17
N GLY A 49 44.69 -3.74 -10.32
CA GLY A 49 43.66 -4.51 -9.62
C GLY A 49 42.92 -5.48 -10.54
N LEU A 50 41.69 -5.86 -10.18
CA LEU A 50 40.84 -6.66 -11.05
C LEU A 50 40.26 -5.79 -12.18
N TYR A 51 40.26 -6.32 -13.40
CA TYR A 51 39.55 -5.70 -14.52
C TYR A 51 38.11 -6.20 -14.57
N TYR A 52 37.93 -7.50 -14.33
CA TYR A 52 36.63 -8.13 -14.14
C TYR A 52 36.69 -9.03 -12.93
N GLU A 53 35.73 -8.83 -12.02
CA GLU A 53 35.57 -9.65 -10.81
C GLU A 53 35.20 -11.11 -11.18
N PRO A 54 35.44 -12.09 -10.29
CA PRO A 54 35.10 -13.48 -10.56
C PRO A 54 33.59 -13.68 -10.77
N GLN A 55 33.24 -14.20 -11.95
CA GLN A 55 31.87 -14.51 -12.34
C GLN A 55 31.71 -16.02 -12.56
N ALA A 56 30.69 -16.62 -11.95
CA ALA A 56 30.36 -18.04 -12.11
C ALA A 56 29.39 -18.27 -13.27
N TYR A 57 29.59 -19.37 -14.00
CA TYR A 57 28.72 -19.86 -15.06
C TYR A 57 28.47 -21.36 -14.90
N THR A 58 27.22 -21.76 -15.04
CA THR A 58 26.79 -23.16 -15.20
C THR A 58 27.03 -23.66 -16.62
N LEU A 59 26.94 -24.98 -16.84
CA LEU A 59 27.04 -25.56 -18.19
C LEU A 59 25.98 -24.97 -19.15
N ASP A 60 24.75 -24.77 -18.66
CA ASP A 60 23.64 -24.26 -19.47
C ASP A 60 23.88 -22.81 -19.88
N GLU A 61 24.39 -21.97 -18.98
CA GLU A 61 24.76 -20.58 -19.28
C GLU A 61 25.91 -20.51 -20.30
N ILE A 62 26.95 -21.34 -20.13
CA ILE A 62 28.04 -21.45 -21.10
C ILE A 62 27.49 -21.81 -22.49
N ASN A 63 26.65 -22.85 -22.58
CA ASN A 63 26.05 -23.28 -23.84
C ASN A 63 25.15 -22.20 -24.47
N ALA A 64 24.40 -21.47 -23.65
CA ALA A 64 23.56 -20.37 -24.13
C ALA A 64 24.38 -19.24 -24.75
N LEU A 65 25.46 -18.82 -24.07
CA LEU A 65 26.37 -17.78 -24.55
C LEU A 65 27.10 -18.22 -25.83
N LEU A 66 27.68 -19.42 -25.82
CA LEU A 66 28.43 -19.97 -26.95
C LEU A 66 27.59 -20.17 -28.21
N SER A 67 26.29 -20.44 -28.07
CA SER A 67 25.39 -20.60 -29.22
C SER A 67 25.29 -19.33 -30.10
N GLN A 68 25.56 -18.15 -29.53
CA GLN A 68 25.56 -16.87 -30.25
C GLN A 68 26.67 -16.80 -31.31
N GLU A 69 27.81 -17.45 -31.03
CA GLU A 69 28.96 -17.54 -31.92
C GLU A 69 29.01 -18.88 -32.69
N GLY A 70 27.94 -19.67 -32.62
CA GLY A 70 27.82 -20.95 -33.35
C GLY A 70 28.52 -22.14 -32.71
N TYR A 71 28.86 -22.06 -31.42
CA TYR A 71 29.44 -23.16 -30.65
C TYR A 71 28.37 -23.90 -29.83
N GLY A 72 28.62 -25.19 -29.53
CA GLY A 72 27.75 -26.02 -28.69
C GLY A 72 26.51 -26.62 -29.39
N PRO A 73 25.59 -27.25 -28.61
CA PRO A 73 25.71 -27.49 -27.17
C PRO A 73 26.83 -28.49 -26.86
N LEU A 74 27.53 -28.23 -25.76
CA LEU A 74 28.65 -29.01 -25.23
C LEU A 74 28.18 -29.84 -24.03
N ASP A 75 28.75 -31.04 -23.90
CA ASP A 75 28.74 -31.78 -22.64
C ASP A 75 29.86 -31.27 -21.71
N ARG A 76 29.74 -31.51 -20.39
CA ARG A 76 30.74 -31.10 -19.38
C ARG A 76 32.17 -31.50 -19.75
N SER A 77 32.34 -32.70 -20.32
CA SER A 77 33.63 -33.24 -20.75
C SER A 77 34.27 -32.49 -21.94
N GLU A 78 33.48 -31.71 -22.67
CA GLU A 78 33.91 -30.97 -23.85
C GLU A 78 34.24 -29.50 -23.52
N VAL A 79 33.90 -29.03 -22.32
CA VAL A 79 34.17 -27.66 -21.91
C VAL A 79 35.67 -27.47 -21.66
N THR A 80 36.27 -26.57 -22.45
CA THR A 80 37.66 -26.16 -22.30
C THR A 80 37.75 -24.81 -21.58
N ALA A 81 38.91 -24.49 -21.00
CA ALA A 81 39.16 -23.17 -20.44
C ALA A 81 38.98 -22.05 -21.50
N GLY A 82 39.29 -22.35 -22.76
CA GLY A 82 39.06 -21.47 -23.91
C GLY A 82 37.58 -21.21 -24.19
N LEU A 83 36.76 -22.26 -24.24
CA LEU A 83 35.31 -22.11 -24.47
C LEU A 83 34.60 -21.41 -23.30
N ALA A 84 35.02 -21.69 -22.06
CA ALA A 84 34.53 -20.92 -20.90
C ALA A 84 34.96 -19.45 -20.95
N THR A 85 36.18 -19.16 -21.43
CA THR A 85 36.65 -17.79 -21.65
C THR A 85 35.83 -17.07 -22.73
N LEU A 86 35.53 -17.74 -23.85
CA LEU A 86 34.70 -17.16 -24.90
C LEU A 86 33.29 -16.82 -24.38
N ALA A 87 32.68 -17.71 -23.60
CA ALA A 87 31.40 -17.43 -22.94
C ALA A 87 31.49 -16.17 -22.07
N PHE A 88 32.52 -16.05 -21.23
CA PHE A 88 32.78 -14.87 -20.42
C PHE A 88 32.98 -13.59 -21.26
N PHE A 89 33.67 -13.67 -22.40
CA PHE A 89 33.86 -12.52 -23.30
C PHE A 89 32.57 -12.08 -23.98
N ILE A 90 31.72 -13.02 -24.38
CA ILE A 90 30.39 -12.73 -24.96
C ILE A 90 29.53 -12.02 -23.92
N ASP A 91 29.47 -12.55 -22.69
CA ASP A 91 28.65 -12.00 -21.60
C ASP A 91 29.03 -10.54 -21.26
N HIS A 92 30.32 -10.24 -21.28
CA HIS A 92 30.86 -8.92 -20.95
C HIS A 92 31.09 -8.01 -22.17
N ASN A 93 30.74 -8.47 -23.37
CA ASN A 93 30.96 -7.78 -24.63
C ASN A 93 32.42 -7.29 -24.77
N ILE A 94 33.37 -8.19 -24.52
CA ILE A 94 34.80 -7.89 -24.53
C ILE A 94 35.33 -7.99 -25.96
N ASP A 95 35.96 -6.91 -26.42
CA ASP A 95 36.71 -6.91 -27.68
C ASP A 95 38.14 -7.43 -27.44
N TYR A 96 38.57 -8.40 -28.25
CA TYR A 96 39.86 -9.05 -28.09
C TYR A 96 40.53 -9.31 -29.43
N THR A 97 41.85 -9.44 -29.40
CA THR A 97 42.64 -10.02 -30.47
C THR A 97 43.13 -11.39 -30.07
N MET A 98 43.05 -12.36 -30.99
CA MET A 98 43.60 -13.69 -30.79
C MET A 98 44.22 -14.24 -32.06
N THR A 99 45.06 -15.26 -31.90
CA THR A 99 45.43 -16.19 -32.97
C THR A 99 44.79 -17.55 -32.71
N GLY A 100 44.57 -18.32 -33.77
CA GLY A 100 43.93 -19.64 -33.67
C GLY A 100 42.40 -19.59 -33.64
N ASP A 101 41.81 -20.62 -33.05
CA ASP A 101 40.36 -20.83 -32.94
C ASP A 101 39.98 -21.34 -31.55
N TRP A 102 38.86 -20.87 -31.00
CA TRP A 102 38.40 -21.19 -29.65
C TRP A 102 38.14 -22.68 -29.39
N ALA A 103 37.92 -23.49 -30.42
CA ALA A 103 37.72 -24.93 -30.27
C ALA A 103 39.03 -25.75 -30.22
N ASP A 104 40.19 -25.18 -30.58
CA ASP A 104 41.42 -25.99 -30.75
C ASP A 104 42.72 -25.25 -30.38
N THR A 105 42.91 -24.02 -30.87
CA THR A 105 44.24 -23.36 -30.88
C THR A 105 44.26 -21.92 -30.36
N ALA A 106 43.20 -21.46 -29.69
CA ALA A 106 43.08 -20.06 -29.27
C ALA A 106 44.25 -19.59 -28.38
N TYR A 107 44.79 -18.44 -28.77
CA TYR A 107 45.77 -17.68 -28.02
C TYR A 107 45.36 -16.20 -28.03
N VAL A 108 44.93 -15.70 -26.88
CA VAL A 108 44.51 -14.30 -26.70
C VAL A 108 45.75 -13.43 -26.63
N SER A 109 45.94 -12.56 -27.62
CA SER A 109 47.11 -11.70 -27.76
C SER A 109 46.88 -10.28 -27.24
N GLY A 110 45.62 -9.89 -26.97
CA GLY A 110 45.30 -8.56 -26.45
C GLY A 110 43.81 -8.36 -26.18
N ILE A 111 43.50 -7.50 -25.21
CA ILE A 111 42.14 -7.16 -24.80
C ILE A 111 41.95 -5.66 -24.92
N LYS A 112 40.88 -5.24 -25.58
CA LYS A 112 40.63 -3.82 -25.86
C LYS A 112 40.15 -3.06 -24.63
N ASP A 113 40.56 -1.81 -24.51
CA ASP A 113 40.02 -0.78 -23.60
C ASP A 113 40.04 -1.17 -22.11
N ILE A 114 40.88 -2.15 -21.74
CA ILE A 114 40.94 -2.69 -20.38
C ILE A 114 42.01 -2.03 -19.51
N ASP A 115 43.05 -1.47 -20.13
CA ASP A 115 44.12 -0.76 -19.45
C ASP A 115 43.59 0.50 -18.76
N LYS A 116 43.78 0.61 -17.44
CA LYS A 116 43.31 1.75 -16.64
C LYS A 116 44.17 3.00 -16.82
N GLY A 117 45.25 2.94 -17.59
CA GLY A 117 46.09 4.08 -17.95
C GLY A 117 46.95 4.63 -16.80
N TYR A 118 47.14 3.84 -15.74
CA TYR A 118 48.06 4.15 -14.66
C TYR A 118 48.85 2.90 -14.24
N LEU A 119 50.06 3.12 -13.71
CA LEU A 119 50.91 2.05 -13.17
C LEU A 119 51.09 2.22 -11.66
N ASP A 120 50.89 1.12 -10.92
CA ASP A 120 51.31 0.96 -9.52
C ASP A 120 52.02 -0.39 -9.34
N ILE A 121 53.07 -0.60 -10.13
CA ILE A 121 53.78 -1.88 -10.26
C ILE A 121 54.29 -2.34 -8.87
N PRO A 122 53.92 -3.56 -8.43
CA PRO A 122 54.41 -4.14 -7.19
C PRO A 122 55.94 -4.19 -7.14
N SER A 123 56.53 -3.81 -6.00
CA SER A 123 58.00 -3.65 -5.91
C SER A 123 58.75 -4.94 -6.21
N VAL A 124 58.16 -6.11 -5.93
CA VAL A 124 58.73 -7.42 -6.25
C VAL A 124 59.08 -7.57 -7.74
N ILE A 125 58.36 -6.91 -8.64
CA ILE A 125 58.63 -6.93 -10.07
C ILE A 125 59.82 -6.02 -10.38
N THR A 126 59.79 -4.78 -9.87
CA THR A 126 60.90 -3.81 -10.06
C THR A 126 62.23 -4.32 -9.46
N GLU A 127 62.17 -5.02 -8.32
CA GLU A 127 63.33 -5.60 -7.63
C GLU A 127 63.95 -6.77 -8.39
N ASN A 128 63.17 -7.41 -9.26
CA ASN A 128 63.61 -8.51 -10.13
C ASN A 128 63.91 -8.05 -11.57
N GLY A 129 64.07 -6.73 -11.79
CA GLY A 129 64.53 -6.16 -13.06
C GLY A 129 63.42 -5.72 -14.03
N GLY A 130 62.16 -5.75 -13.59
CA GLY A 130 61.04 -5.26 -14.38
C GLY A 130 60.91 -3.72 -14.43
N PRO A 131 59.98 -3.21 -15.26
CA PRO A 131 59.77 -1.78 -15.48
C PRO A 131 59.38 -1.02 -14.20
N THR A 132 59.63 0.30 -14.15
CA THR A 132 59.19 1.16 -13.05
C THR A 132 57.97 2.02 -13.45
N ASN A 133 57.28 2.61 -12.46
CA ASN A 133 56.14 3.50 -12.70
C ASN A 133 56.52 4.85 -13.38
N ASP A 134 57.80 5.07 -13.72
CA ASP A 134 58.27 6.33 -14.31
C ASP A 134 57.99 6.43 -15.83
N GLU A 135 57.65 5.30 -16.47
CA GLU A 135 57.46 5.15 -17.93
C GLU A 135 55.98 4.84 -18.26
N ASN A 136 55.06 5.70 -17.80
CA ASN A 136 53.59 5.59 -18.00
C ASN A 136 53.13 5.49 -19.50
N ASP A 137 54.00 5.35 -20.49
CA ASP A 137 53.70 5.27 -21.93
C ASP A 137 54.09 3.92 -22.60
N GLY A 138 54.12 2.83 -21.82
CA GLY A 138 54.47 1.49 -22.29
C GLY A 138 53.40 0.76 -23.12
N ASN A 139 52.14 1.18 -23.06
CA ASN A 139 51.06 0.76 -23.96
C ASN A 139 50.71 1.91 -24.92
N ASN A 140 50.85 1.67 -26.22
CA ASN A 140 50.71 2.70 -27.25
C ASN A 140 49.45 2.56 -28.11
N ASP A 141 48.58 1.60 -27.81
CA ASP A 141 47.33 1.41 -28.53
C ASP A 141 46.13 1.14 -27.60
N GLU A 142 44.99 0.79 -28.19
CA GLU A 142 43.73 0.59 -27.46
C GLU A 142 43.63 -0.82 -26.86
N TYR A 143 44.60 -1.71 -27.09
CA TYR A 143 44.63 -3.06 -26.56
C TYR A 143 45.70 -3.16 -25.47
N LEU A 144 45.40 -3.87 -24.39
CA LEU A 144 46.43 -4.38 -23.50
C LEU A 144 46.79 -5.78 -23.99
N GLY A 145 47.95 -5.91 -24.61
CA GLY A 145 48.40 -7.11 -25.31
C GLY A 145 49.84 -7.52 -24.99
N GLU A 146 50.28 -8.55 -25.70
CA GLU A 146 51.66 -9.02 -25.61
C GLU A 146 52.64 -7.89 -25.96
N PHE A 147 53.75 -7.84 -25.23
CA PHE A 147 54.83 -6.87 -25.38
C PHE A 147 54.51 -5.42 -24.95
N ASP A 148 53.32 -5.15 -24.42
CA ASP A 148 53.02 -3.85 -23.82
C ASP A 148 53.73 -3.69 -22.47
N TYR A 149 54.30 -2.50 -22.24
CA TYR A 149 55.14 -2.14 -21.10
C TYR A 149 56.49 -2.86 -20.99
N ASP A 150 56.60 -4.13 -21.38
CA ASP A 150 57.85 -4.90 -21.39
C ASP A 150 57.85 -5.96 -22.50
N SER A 151 59.02 -6.25 -23.07
CA SER A 151 59.18 -7.30 -24.08
C SER A 151 58.83 -8.73 -23.64
N MET A 152 58.54 -8.95 -22.35
CA MET A 152 58.19 -10.23 -21.76
C MET A 152 56.74 -10.29 -21.24
N SER A 153 55.94 -9.24 -21.50
CA SER A 153 54.57 -9.14 -21.04
C SER A 153 53.57 -9.89 -21.93
N GLY A 154 52.42 -10.21 -21.36
CA GLY A 154 51.30 -10.80 -22.09
C GLY A 154 50.25 -11.45 -21.18
N TRP A 155 49.21 -12.02 -21.79
CA TRP A 155 48.15 -12.69 -21.06
C TRP A 155 48.49 -14.15 -20.77
N MET A 156 48.34 -14.55 -19.50
CA MET A 156 48.52 -15.91 -19.01
C MET A 156 47.25 -16.40 -18.32
N ILE A 157 47.10 -17.71 -18.24
CA ILE A 157 45.90 -18.33 -17.70
C ILE A 157 46.25 -19.43 -16.71
N THR A 158 45.60 -19.38 -15.55
CA THR A 158 45.65 -20.48 -14.57
C THR A 158 44.28 -21.13 -14.43
N VAL A 159 44.27 -22.45 -14.27
CA VAL A 159 43.08 -23.22 -13.90
C VAL A 159 43.34 -23.86 -12.53
N ASN A 160 42.49 -23.57 -11.55
CA ASN A 160 42.59 -24.08 -10.18
C ASN A 160 44.03 -23.95 -9.59
N ASP A 161 44.60 -22.74 -9.71
CA ASP A 161 45.96 -22.36 -9.29
C ASP A 161 47.12 -23.02 -10.06
N PHE A 162 46.85 -23.77 -11.12
CA PHE A 162 47.87 -24.30 -12.03
C PHE A 162 48.01 -23.41 -13.27
N MET A 163 49.24 -22.97 -13.55
CA MET A 163 49.56 -22.34 -14.84
C MET A 163 49.53 -23.41 -15.92
N ILE A 164 48.55 -23.34 -16.81
CA ILE A 164 48.36 -24.38 -17.82
C ILE A 164 49.54 -24.37 -18.81
N ASN A 165 49.90 -25.55 -19.30
CA ASN A 165 51.06 -25.75 -20.18
C ASN A 165 50.68 -25.97 -21.65
N VAL A 166 49.43 -25.65 -22.00
CA VAL A 166 48.83 -25.73 -23.33
C VAL A 166 48.02 -24.44 -23.57
N GLY A 167 47.63 -24.16 -24.81
CA GLY A 167 46.69 -23.06 -25.08
C GLY A 167 45.36 -23.28 -24.36
N CYS A 168 44.61 -22.21 -24.08
CA CYS A 168 43.36 -22.29 -23.30
C CYS A 168 42.32 -23.23 -23.94
N ALA A 169 42.27 -23.30 -25.28
CA ALA A 169 41.41 -24.23 -26.00
C ALA A 169 41.82 -25.70 -25.87
N GLY A 170 43.08 -25.99 -25.52
CA GLY A 170 43.59 -27.36 -25.32
C GLY A 170 43.46 -27.89 -23.87
N TRP A 171 42.94 -27.07 -22.96
CA TRP A 171 42.73 -27.45 -21.56
C TRP A 171 41.26 -27.78 -21.30
N TYR A 172 40.95 -29.06 -21.16
CA TYR A 172 39.62 -29.59 -20.88
C TYR A 172 39.40 -29.65 -19.37
N LEU A 173 38.34 -29.01 -18.88
CA LEU A 173 38.12 -28.85 -17.44
C LEU A 173 37.88 -30.19 -16.74
N GLU A 174 37.15 -31.11 -17.37
CA GLU A 174 36.85 -32.46 -16.86
C GLU A 174 37.88 -33.53 -17.28
N ASN A 175 39.05 -33.14 -17.80
CA ASN A 175 40.09 -34.14 -18.10
C ASN A 175 40.87 -34.51 -16.82
N GLU A 176 40.74 -35.76 -16.39
CA GLU A 176 41.35 -36.26 -15.15
C GLU A 176 42.88 -36.06 -15.07
N ASP A 177 43.61 -36.23 -16.19
CA ASP A 177 45.06 -36.03 -16.20
C ASP A 177 45.44 -34.55 -16.02
N GLN A 178 44.64 -33.63 -16.57
CA GLN A 178 44.82 -32.18 -16.42
C GLN A 178 44.36 -31.70 -15.04
N LYS A 179 43.24 -32.21 -14.52
CA LYS A 179 42.78 -31.95 -13.14
C LYS A 179 43.82 -32.38 -12.12
N ALA A 180 44.49 -33.52 -12.32
CA ALA A 180 45.54 -34.00 -11.41
C ALA A 180 46.76 -33.06 -11.31
N LEU A 181 46.94 -32.13 -12.25
CA LEU A 181 47.99 -31.11 -12.18
C LEU A 181 47.60 -29.92 -11.29
N CYS A 182 46.31 -29.73 -11.02
CA CYS A 182 45.77 -28.59 -10.30
C CYS A 182 46.06 -28.67 -8.78
N PRO A 183 46.73 -27.66 -8.18
CA PRO A 183 46.99 -27.62 -6.75
C PRO A 183 45.76 -27.48 -5.86
N SER A 184 44.62 -27.07 -6.43
CA SER A 184 43.35 -26.83 -5.74
C SER A 184 42.26 -27.72 -6.33
N ASP A 185 41.63 -28.52 -5.46
CA ASP A 185 40.49 -29.37 -5.80
C ASP A 185 39.23 -28.73 -5.23
N LEU A 186 38.31 -28.35 -6.13
CA LEU A 186 37.04 -27.68 -5.82
C LEU A 186 35.85 -28.51 -6.33
N GLY A 187 36.04 -29.83 -6.49
CA GLY A 187 35.00 -30.74 -6.99
C GLY A 187 34.61 -30.41 -8.43
N ASN A 188 33.33 -30.10 -8.65
CA ASN A 188 32.76 -29.76 -9.96
C ASN A 188 32.87 -28.26 -10.32
N THR A 189 33.60 -27.48 -9.51
CA THR A 189 33.88 -26.06 -9.75
C THR A 189 35.30 -25.86 -10.30
N TYR A 190 35.42 -25.08 -11.37
CA TYR A 190 36.69 -24.76 -12.01
C TYR A 190 36.91 -23.24 -12.05
N VAL A 191 38.07 -22.79 -11.61
CA VAL A 191 38.41 -21.36 -11.56
C VAL A 191 39.46 -21.05 -12.62
N VAL A 192 39.05 -20.26 -13.62
CA VAL A 192 39.85 -19.79 -14.75
C VAL A 192 40.22 -18.32 -14.51
N ARG A 193 41.51 -18.05 -14.29
CA ARG A 193 42.00 -16.68 -14.07
C ARG A 193 42.88 -16.24 -15.23
N TRP A 194 42.50 -15.14 -15.87
CA TRP A 194 43.32 -14.45 -16.86
C TRP A 194 44.15 -13.36 -16.20
N GLN A 195 45.47 -13.53 -16.23
CA GLN A 195 46.43 -12.70 -15.51
C GLN A 195 47.40 -12.08 -16.50
N PHE A 196 47.57 -10.76 -16.46
CA PHE A 196 48.62 -10.12 -17.24
C PHE A 196 49.97 -10.31 -16.55
N THR A 197 50.93 -11.00 -17.20
CA THR A 197 52.34 -10.96 -16.78
C THR A 197 52.96 -9.70 -17.37
N LEU A 198 53.68 -8.94 -16.54
CA LEU A 198 54.39 -7.75 -16.94
C LEU A 198 55.86 -8.07 -17.26
N HIS A 199 56.54 -8.88 -16.45
CA HIS A 199 57.96 -9.14 -16.62
C HIS A 199 58.35 -10.52 -16.08
N GLY A 200 59.11 -11.28 -16.86
CA GLY A 200 59.66 -12.58 -16.43
C GLY A 200 58.81 -13.80 -16.80
N TYR A 201 57.91 -13.66 -17.78
CA TYR A 201 57.15 -14.78 -18.35
C TYR A 201 56.35 -15.61 -17.32
N GLY A 202 55.67 -14.93 -16.40
CA GLY A 202 54.90 -15.54 -15.31
C GLY A 202 55.66 -15.70 -14.00
N ALA A 203 56.98 -15.45 -13.96
CA ALA A 203 57.74 -15.41 -12.72
C ALA A 203 57.21 -14.33 -11.74
N ASP A 204 56.71 -13.22 -12.28
CA ASP A 204 56.02 -12.14 -11.57
C ASP A 204 54.60 -12.48 -11.12
N LEU A 205 54.03 -13.60 -11.58
CA LEU A 205 52.81 -14.18 -11.04
C LEU A 205 53.10 -15.20 -9.94
N GLY A 206 54.36 -15.34 -9.53
CA GLY A 206 54.80 -16.30 -8.51
C GLY A 206 54.91 -17.74 -9.03
N VAL A 207 55.06 -17.93 -10.35
CA VAL A 207 55.12 -19.25 -10.99
C VAL A 207 56.43 -19.41 -11.78
N ASP A 208 57.13 -20.53 -11.58
CA ASP A 208 58.23 -20.92 -12.48
C ASP A 208 57.63 -21.68 -13.68
N THR A 209 57.55 -20.99 -14.82
CA THR A 209 57.01 -21.54 -16.08
C THR A 209 58.02 -22.41 -16.83
N GLY A 210 59.25 -22.53 -16.33
CA GLY A 210 60.34 -23.27 -16.98
C GLY A 210 61.01 -22.50 -18.13
N TRP A 211 60.66 -21.22 -18.34
CA TRP A 211 61.23 -20.36 -19.40
C TRP A 211 62.50 -19.60 -18.97
N GLY A 212 63.15 -20.07 -17.90
CA GLY A 212 64.48 -19.62 -17.49
C GLY A 212 64.52 -18.58 -16.37
N MET A 213 63.37 -18.22 -15.79
CA MET A 213 63.26 -17.35 -14.61
C MET A 213 62.53 -18.10 -13.50
N PRO A 214 63.11 -18.22 -12.28
CA PRO A 214 62.38 -18.73 -11.14
C PRO A 214 61.30 -17.73 -10.71
N ALA A 215 60.25 -18.22 -10.05
CA ALA A 215 59.22 -17.38 -9.45
C ALA A 215 59.82 -16.29 -8.54
N TYR A 216 59.34 -15.05 -8.68
CA TYR A 216 59.84 -13.89 -7.91
C TYR A 216 59.40 -13.92 -6.44
N PHE A 217 58.31 -14.61 -6.15
CA PHE A 217 57.79 -14.89 -4.82
C PHE A 217 57.02 -16.21 -4.86
N GLU A 218 56.70 -16.74 -3.69
CA GLU A 218 55.82 -17.90 -3.57
C GLU A 218 54.36 -17.41 -3.67
N GLY A 219 53.69 -17.73 -4.79
CA GLY A 219 52.30 -17.33 -5.01
C GLY A 219 51.32 -18.10 -4.12
N ALA A 220 50.38 -17.40 -3.48
CA ALA A 220 49.29 -18.03 -2.76
C ALA A 220 48.27 -18.67 -3.73
N LYS A 221 47.68 -19.78 -3.30
CA LYS A 221 46.58 -20.47 -4.01
C LYS A 221 45.28 -19.71 -3.79
N LYS A 222 44.75 -19.09 -4.84
CA LYS A 222 43.58 -18.19 -4.78
C LYS A 222 42.32 -18.80 -5.38
N ALA A 223 42.33 -20.00 -5.96
CA ALA A 223 41.15 -20.58 -6.60
C ALA A 223 39.95 -20.65 -5.63
N ALA A 224 40.15 -21.15 -4.41
CA ALA A 224 39.08 -21.21 -3.40
C ALA A 224 38.53 -19.82 -3.04
N LEU A 225 39.38 -18.79 -2.96
CA LEU A 225 38.96 -17.40 -2.71
C LEU A 225 38.10 -16.86 -3.85
N TYR A 226 38.48 -17.13 -5.10
CA TYR A 226 37.77 -16.65 -6.27
C TYR A 226 36.43 -17.37 -6.44
N ALA A 227 36.38 -18.67 -6.16
CA ALA A 227 35.13 -19.44 -6.12
C ALA A 227 34.19 -18.92 -5.02
N ALA A 228 34.69 -18.79 -3.77
CA ALA A 228 33.91 -18.26 -2.66
C ALA A 228 33.43 -16.82 -2.93
N TYR A 229 34.24 -16.00 -3.61
CA TYR A 229 33.84 -14.64 -3.98
C TYR A 229 32.72 -14.67 -5.02
N ALA A 230 32.82 -15.50 -6.06
CA ALA A 230 31.78 -15.63 -7.07
C ALA A 230 30.45 -16.11 -6.47
N ASP A 231 30.50 -17.03 -5.50
CA ASP A 231 29.32 -17.58 -4.83
C ASP A 231 28.74 -16.65 -3.73
N CYS A 232 29.54 -15.72 -3.19
CA CYS A 232 29.11 -14.83 -2.12
C CYS A 232 28.18 -13.72 -2.65
N THR A 233 27.02 -13.54 -2.02
CA THR A 233 26.09 -12.45 -2.35
C THR A 233 26.23 -11.22 -1.45
N ASP A 234 27.04 -11.30 -0.39
CA ASP A 234 27.27 -10.22 0.57
C ASP A 234 28.32 -9.22 0.05
N ALA A 235 27.86 -8.03 -0.31
CA ALA A 235 28.71 -6.95 -0.84
C ALA A 235 29.74 -6.42 0.18
N ALA A 236 29.44 -6.47 1.48
CA ALA A 236 30.36 -6.01 2.52
C ALA A 236 31.51 -7.01 2.73
N LYS A 237 31.21 -8.32 2.75
CA LYS A 237 32.24 -9.38 2.76
C LYS A 237 33.11 -9.30 1.51
N LYS A 238 32.50 -9.14 0.33
CA LYS A 238 33.21 -8.92 -0.94
C LYS A 238 34.15 -7.71 -0.87
N ALA A 239 33.66 -6.57 -0.39
CA ALA A 239 34.48 -5.36 -0.23
C ALA A 239 35.63 -5.55 0.77
N GLN A 240 35.42 -6.32 1.85
CA GLN A 240 36.44 -6.59 2.86
C GLN A 240 37.62 -7.39 2.31
N VAL A 241 37.35 -8.38 1.45
CA VAL A 241 38.39 -9.29 0.93
C VAL A 241 39.05 -8.80 -0.35
N MET A 242 38.48 -7.79 -1.03
CA MET A 242 39.00 -7.27 -2.30
C MET A 242 40.48 -6.90 -2.24
N SER A 243 40.92 -6.28 -1.14
CA SER A 243 42.33 -5.93 -0.94
C SER A 243 43.29 -7.13 -0.90
N VAL A 244 42.81 -8.30 -0.50
CA VAL A 244 43.59 -9.56 -0.53
C VAL A 244 43.60 -10.14 -1.94
N MET A 245 42.48 -10.06 -2.66
CA MET A 245 42.38 -10.51 -4.04
C MET A 245 43.33 -9.72 -4.96
N GLU A 246 43.33 -8.39 -4.84
CA GLU A 246 44.17 -7.48 -5.64
C GLU A 246 45.64 -7.43 -5.20
N ASN A 247 45.98 -7.99 -4.04
CA ASN A 247 47.36 -8.08 -3.59
C ASN A 247 48.08 -9.24 -4.28
N LEU A 248 48.96 -8.92 -5.24
CA LEU A 248 49.76 -9.89 -5.98
C LEU A 248 50.55 -10.83 -5.07
N THR A 249 51.14 -10.32 -3.99
CA THR A 249 52.00 -11.07 -3.06
C THR A 249 51.29 -11.40 -1.75
N ALA A 250 49.97 -11.54 -1.76
CA ALA A 250 49.22 -12.00 -0.58
C ALA A 250 49.76 -13.34 -0.09
N THR A 251 49.87 -13.51 1.22
CA THR A 251 50.29 -14.79 1.82
C THR A 251 49.15 -15.80 1.82
N GLN A 252 49.46 -17.10 1.91
CA GLN A 252 48.41 -18.12 1.98
C GLN A 252 47.49 -17.91 3.20
N ASP A 253 48.03 -17.49 4.34
CA ASP A 253 47.23 -17.20 5.54
C ASP A 253 46.23 -16.05 5.31
N GLU A 254 46.61 -15.02 4.55
CA GLU A 254 45.73 -13.90 4.20
C GLU A 254 44.61 -14.37 3.26
N VAL A 255 44.94 -15.22 2.30
CA VAL A 255 43.98 -15.82 1.37
C VAL A 255 43.00 -16.74 2.11
N ASP A 256 43.50 -17.61 2.98
CA ASP A 256 42.67 -18.53 3.77
C ASP A 256 41.74 -17.75 4.72
N ALA A 257 42.22 -16.64 5.32
CA ALA A 257 41.40 -15.75 6.13
C ALA A 257 40.31 -15.04 5.29
N ALA A 258 40.63 -14.62 4.08
CA ALA A 258 39.67 -14.03 3.16
C ALA A 258 38.59 -15.03 2.72
N VAL A 259 38.97 -16.28 2.44
CA VAL A 259 38.01 -17.38 2.20
C VAL A 259 37.10 -17.52 3.40
N ALA A 260 37.65 -17.61 4.61
CA ALA A 260 36.87 -17.74 5.83
C ALA A 260 35.88 -16.59 6.05
N VAL A 261 36.21 -15.35 5.65
CA VAL A 261 35.26 -14.21 5.70
C VAL A 261 34.08 -14.44 4.76
N LEU A 262 34.34 -14.85 3.52
CA LEU A 262 33.29 -15.08 2.51
C LEU A 262 32.42 -16.29 2.83
N THR A 263 33.02 -17.34 3.39
CA THR A 263 32.34 -18.60 3.71
C THR A 263 31.86 -18.68 5.16
N ALA A 264 32.11 -17.65 5.98
CA ALA A 264 31.53 -17.59 7.31
C ALA A 264 30.01 -17.54 7.17
N ASP A 265 29.32 -18.50 7.80
CA ASP A 265 27.88 -18.37 8.02
C ASP A 265 27.64 -17.05 8.76
N ASP A 266 26.79 -16.18 8.21
CA ASP A 266 26.31 -14.96 8.89
C ASP A 266 25.42 -15.26 10.09
N SER A 267 25.47 -16.48 10.63
CA SER A 267 24.91 -16.86 11.92
C SER A 267 25.69 -16.26 13.10
N GLY A 268 26.26 -15.07 12.95
CA GLY A 268 26.43 -14.16 14.06
C GLY A 268 25.10 -13.46 14.34
N ASP A 269 24.05 -14.20 14.73
CA ASP A 269 22.72 -13.75 15.22
C ASP A 269 22.28 -12.32 14.82
N LYS A 270 22.41 -11.94 13.54
CA LYS A 270 21.71 -10.77 12.99
C LYS A 270 20.40 -11.29 12.47
N ALA A 271 19.29 -10.91 13.10
CA ALA A 271 17.99 -11.35 12.67
C ALA A 271 17.76 -10.92 11.22
N ASP A 272 17.43 -11.87 10.35
CA ASP A 272 16.88 -11.58 9.01
C ASP A 272 15.78 -10.52 9.17
N TYR A 273 15.86 -9.44 8.38
CA TYR A 273 14.95 -8.31 8.52
C TYR A 273 13.48 -8.73 8.42
N LYS A 274 13.17 -9.78 7.62
CA LYS A 274 11.81 -10.33 7.53
C LYS A 274 11.40 -11.04 8.81
N THR A 275 12.30 -11.82 9.40
CA THR A 275 12.09 -12.46 10.70
C THR A 275 11.84 -11.40 11.78
N ALA A 276 12.74 -10.42 11.93
CA ALA A 276 12.57 -9.33 12.90
C ALA A 276 11.28 -8.53 12.66
N LEU A 277 10.94 -8.22 11.41
CA LEU A 277 9.70 -7.54 11.03
C LEU A 277 8.46 -8.35 11.43
N ASN A 278 8.39 -9.62 11.02
CA ASN A 278 7.23 -10.48 11.28
C ASN A 278 7.02 -10.73 12.78
N GLU A 279 8.09 -11.01 13.52
CA GLU A 279 8.02 -11.19 14.97
C GLU A 279 7.62 -9.91 15.69
N THR A 280 8.15 -8.76 15.26
CA THR A 280 7.80 -7.46 15.85
C THR A 280 6.35 -7.09 15.56
N MET A 281 5.84 -7.30 14.33
CA MET A 281 4.42 -7.08 14.03
C MET A 281 3.52 -8.00 14.85
N ALA A 282 3.88 -9.28 14.99
CA ALA A 282 3.13 -10.22 15.84
C ALA A 282 3.13 -9.78 17.31
N GLN A 283 4.27 -9.30 17.82
CA GLN A 283 4.40 -8.79 19.18
C GLN A 283 3.58 -7.51 19.41
N LEU A 284 3.60 -6.55 18.46
CA LEU A 284 2.77 -5.34 18.53
C LEU A 284 1.28 -5.69 18.52
N ALA A 285 0.85 -6.61 17.65
CA ALA A 285 -0.54 -7.07 17.61
C ALA A 285 -0.98 -7.77 18.91
N ALA A 286 -0.06 -8.51 19.55
CA ALA A 286 -0.33 -9.21 20.82
C ALA A 286 -0.34 -8.28 22.04
N THR A 287 0.43 -7.20 22.03
CA THR A 287 0.62 -6.33 23.20
C THR A 287 -0.18 -5.02 23.13
N VAL A 288 -0.43 -4.51 21.92
CA VAL A 288 -1.22 -3.29 21.66
C VAL A 288 -2.61 -3.68 21.18
N THR A 289 -3.39 -4.33 22.05
CA THR A 289 -4.71 -4.87 21.69
C THR A 289 -5.80 -3.80 21.59
N GLU A 290 -5.64 -2.68 22.29
CA GLU A 290 -6.59 -1.56 22.31
C GLU A 290 -5.87 -0.24 21.99
N PRO A 291 -5.37 -0.05 20.75
CA PRO A 291 -4.76 1.22 20.37
C PRO A 291 -5.76 2.37 20.55
N SER A 292 -5.25 3.55 20.88
CA SER A 292 -6.00 4.78 21.10
C SER A 292 -5.20 6.00 20.63
N PHE A 293 -5.79 7.19 20.74
CA PHE A 293 -5.17 8.43 20.29
C PHE A 293 -4.04 8.88 21.24
N GLY A 294 -2.83 9.10 20.71
CA GLY A 294 -1.69 9.62 21.46
C GLY A 294 -0.35 9.05 21.02
N THR A 295 0.74 9.81 21.23
CA THR A 295 2.10 9.51 20.75
C THR A 295 2.64 8.13 21.13
N GLY A 296 2.26 7.57 22.29
CA GLY A 296 2.63 6.22 22.74
C GLY A 296 1.42 5.33 22.98
N ALA A 297 0.29 5.64 22.35
CA ALA A 297 -1.00 4.98 22.59
C ALA A 297 -1.37 3.96 21.48
N GLY A 298 -0.47 3.69 20.54
CA GLY A 298 -0.61 2.66 19.51
C GLY A 298 -0.90 3.16 18.10
N GLU A 299 -0.94 4.48 17.84
CA GLU A 299 -1.13 5.02 16.47
C GLU A 299 -0.02 4.57 15.50
N TRP A 300 1.22 4.49 15.99
CA TRP A 300 2.35 3.96 15.22
C TRP A 300 2.24 2.46 14.98
N SER A 301 1.78 1.70 15.98
CA SER A 301 1.51 0.28 15.81
C SER A 301 0.40 0.04 14.78
N VAL A 302 -0.66 0.87 14.77
CA VAL A 302 -1.71 0.83 13.73
C VAL A 302 -1.12 1.08 12.34
N LEU A 303 -0.27 2.10 12.19
CA LEU A 303 0.43 2.37 10.93
C LEU A 303 1.26 1.15 10.47
N SER A 304 2.10 0.60 11.35
CA SER A 304 2.98 -0.53 11.04
C SER A 304 2.18 -1.77 10.65
N LEU A 305 1.17 -2.15 11.45
CA LEU A 305 0.36 -3.35 11.22
C LEU A 305 -0.48 -3.24 9.94
N ALA A 306 -0.98 -2.04 9.62
CA ALA A 306 -1.76 -1.82 8.40
C ALA A 306 -0.86 -1.81 7.16
N ARG A 307 0.23 -1.02 7.16
CA ARG A 307 1.13 -0.89 6.00
C ARG A 307 1.99 -2.13 5.76
N GLY A 308 2.29 -2.89 6.81
CA GLY A 308 2.94 -4.20 6.76
C GLY A 308 1.99 -5.34 6.37
N GLY A 309 0.69 -5.08 6.24
CA GLY A 309 -0.29 -6.08 5.80
C GLY A 309 -0.55 -7.19 6.82
N TYR A 310 -0.25 -6.96 8.11
CA TYR A 310 -0.48 -7.95 9.18
C TYR A 310 -1.98 -8.20 9.40
N TYR A 311 -2.79 -7.14 9.31
CA TYR A 311 -4.25 -7.22 9.29
C TYR A 311 -4.81 -6.60 8.02
N PRO A 312 -5.91 -7.13 7.46
CA PRO A 312 -6.67 -6.43 6.43
C PRO A 312 -7.28 -5.16 7.02
N THR A 313 -7.46 -4.12 6.20
CA THR A 313 -7.90 -2.78 6.63
C THR A 313 -9.31 -2.77 7.22
N ASP A 314 -10.16 -3.74 6.86
CA ASP A 314 -11.50 -3.98 7.38
C ASP A 314 -11.55 -4.89 8.61
N SER A 315 -10.39 -5.30 9.15
CA SER A 315 -10.32 -6.17 10.33
C SER A 315 -11.02 -5.55 11.54
N LYS A 316 -11.52 -6.42 12.42
CA LYS A 316 -12.11 -6.01 13.71
C LYS A 316 -11.16 -5.13 14.53
N TYR A 317 -9.86 -5.41 14.49
CA TYR A 317 -8.85 -4.62 15.20
C TYR A 317 -8.87 -3.14 14.80
N PHE A 318 -8.87 -2.86 13.49
CA PHE A 318 -8.93 -1.47 12.99
C PHE A 318 -10.33 -0.86 13.11
N ALA A 319 -11.40 -1.65 12.98
CA ALA A 319 -12.77 -1.16 13.20
C ALA A 319 -12.98 -0.70 14.65
N ASP A 320 -12.52 -1.47 15.63
CA ASP A 320 -12.60 -1.13 17.05
C ASP A 320 -11.74 0.11 17.38
N TYR A 321 -10.54 0.19 16.81
CA TYR A 321 -9.69 1.40 16.89
C TYR A 321 -10.42 2.64 16.37
N TYR A 322 -10.96 2.55 15.15
CA TYR A 322 -11.68 3.67 14.53
C TYR A 322 -12.86 4.13 15.40
N SER A 323 -13.65 3.19 15.96
CA SER A 323 -14.77 3.53 16.84
C SER A 323 -14.33 4.33 18.09
N ARG A 324 -13.21 3.95 18.72
CA ARG A 324 -12.64 4.72 19.86
C ARG A 324 -12.16 6.10 19.42
N ILE A 325 -11.56 6.19 18.23
CA ILE A 325 -11.08 7.45 17.66
C ILE A 325 -12.23 8.41 17.35
N GLU A 326 -13.35 7.95 16.82
CA GLU A 326 -14.51 8.81 16.54
C GLU A 326 -14.99 9.55 17.79
N GLN A 327 -15.11 8.83 18.91
CA GLN A 327 -15.48 9.43 20.19
C GLN A 327 -14.41 10.41 20.68
N THR A 328 -13.13 10.00 20.62
CA THR A 328 -12.00 10.81 21.09
C THR A 328 -11.86 12.11 20.29
N VAL A 329 -12.05 12.06 18.98
CA VAL A 329 -11.98 13.23 18.08
C VAL A 329 -13.12 14.20 18.38
N LYS A 330 -14.36 13.71 18.53
CA LYS A 330 -15.51 14.54 18.92
C LYS A 330 -15.22 15.32 20.21
N GLU A 331 -14.78 14.63 21.25
CA GLU A 331 -14.50 15.22 22.56
C GLU A 331 -13.35 16.23 22.51
N LYS A 332 -12.23 15.87 21.87
CA LYS A 332 -11.06 16.75 21.78
C LYS A 332 -11.32 17.98 20.92
N ALA A 333 -11.92 17.83 19.74
CA ALA A 333 -12.22 18.95 18.86
C ALA A 333 -13.17 19.95 19.54
N ALA A 334 -14.20 19.45 20.24
CA ALA A 334 -15.10 20.28 21.02
C ALA A 334 -14.38 21.01 22.18
N SER A 335 -13.51 20.31 22.90
CA SER A 335 -12.74 20.88 24.02
C SER A 335 -11.72 21.93 23.59
N VAL A 336 -11.03 21.69 22.47
CA VAL A 336 -10.04 22.60 21.91
C VAL A 336 -10.70 23.83 21.29
N ASN A 337 -11.90 23.65 20.73
CA ASN A 337 -12.75 24.67 20.12
C ASN A 337 -12.00 25.50 19.07
N LEU A 338 -11.38 24.81 18.11
CA LEU A 338 -10.53 25.40 17.08
C LEU A 338 -10.71 24.63 15.75
N ASN A 339 -11.96 24.58 15.27
CA ASN A 339 -12.37 24.07 13.94
C ASN A 339 -11.58 22.83 13.47
N GLY A 340 -11.86 21.68 14.06
CA GLY A 340 -11.23 20.39 13.70
C GLY A 340 -9.84 20.14 14.31
N ALA A 341 -9.22 21.12 14.99
CA ALA A 341 -7.94 20.90 15.66
C ALA A 341 -8.10 20.06 16.94
N LEU A 342 -7.20 19.08 17.12
CA LEU A 342 -7.14 18.22 18.30
C LEU A 342 -6.24 18.78 19.41
N HIS A 343 -5.50 19.86 19.12
CA HIS A 343 -4.68 20.58 20.09
C HIS A 343 -4.43 22.05 19.71
N LYS A 344 -4.36 22.94 20.69
CA LYS A 344 -4.20 24.40 20.48
C LYS A 344 -2.87 24.83 19.84
N VAL A 345 -1.85 24.01 20.03
CA VAL A 345 -0.45 24.30 19.66
C VAL A 345 0.16 23.22 18.78
N LYS A 346 -0.38 21.99 18.82
CA LYS A 346 0.29 20.82 18.26
C LYS A 346 -0.49 20.31 17.05
N SER A 347 -0.27 20.90 15.88
CA SER A 347 -0.86 20.40 14.61
C SER A 347 -0.40 18.98 14.26
N THR A 348 0.72 18.53 14.82
CA THR A 348 1.20 17.15 14.68
C THR A 348 0.21 16.13 15.25
N GLU A 349 -0.65 16.51 16.20
CA GLU A 349 -1.72 15.65 16.72
C GLU A 349 -2.75 15.28 15.64
N ASN A 350 -3.20 16.26 14.83
CA ASN A 350 -4.04 15.99 13.67
C ASN A 350 -3.28 15.15 12.63
N SER A 351 -2.02 15.52 12.39
CA SER A 351 -1.21 14.92 11.34
C SER A 351 -0.96 13.42 11.57
N ARG A 352 -0.56 13.04 12.80
CA ARG A 352 -0.35 11.63 13.16
C ARG A 352 -1.64 10.82 13.03
N LEU A 353 -2.77 11.38 13.47
CA LEU A 353 -4.04 10.68 13.35
C LEU A 353 -4.48 10.52 11.89
N ILE A 354 -4.27 11.54 11.05
CA ILE A 354 -4.52 11.45 9.60
C ILE A 354 -3.69 10.32 8.98
N MET A 355 -2.42 10.19 9.36
CA MET A 355 -1.54 9.11 8.88
C MET A 355 -2.08 7.72 9.28
N ALA A 356 -2.44 7.54 10.55
CA ALA A 356 -2.98 6.27 11.05
C ALA A 356 -4.33 5.90 10.39
N LEU A 357 -5.24 6.86 10.26
CA LEU A 357 -6.53 6.67 9.60
C LEU A 357 -6.36 6.35 8.11
N SER A 358 -5.40 7.00 7.45
CA SER A 358 -5.13 6.75 6.04
C SER A 358 -4.61 5.34 5.80
N ALA A 359 -3.76 4.83 6.70
CA ALA A 359 -3.20 3.49 6.60
C ALA A 359 -4.28 2.39 6.68
N ILE A 360 -5.38 2.66 7.41
CA ILE A 360 -6.52 1.73 7.56
C ILE A 360 -7.69 2.05 6.63
N GLY A 361 -7.50 2.93 5.64
CA GLY A 361 -8.53 3.26 4.65
C GLY A 361 -9.71 4.08 5.18
N LYS A 362 -9.54 4.80 6.31
CA LYS A 362 -10.57 5.68 6.89
C LYS A 362 -10.37 7.15 6.46
N ASP A 363 -11.49 7.84 6.24
CA ASP A 363 -11.50 9.23 5.80
C ASP A 363 -11.33 10.22 6.97
N PRO A 364 -10.20 10.94 7.06
CA PRO A 364 -9.95 11.90 8.11
C PRO A 364 -10.76 13.20 7.98
N THR A 365 -11.50 13.40 6.88
CA THR A 365 -12.34 14.60 6.68
C THR A 365 -13.71 14.50 7.38
N LYS A 366 -14.09 13.31 7.88
CA LYS A 366 -15.42 13.06 8.47
C LYS A 366 -15.37 12.21 9.74
N VAL A 367 -14.31 12.30 10.54
CA VAL A 367 -14.12 11.46 11.73
C VAL A 367 -15.07 11.88 12.84
N GLY A 368 -16.11 11.09 13.09
CA GLY A 368 -17.14 11.47 14.06
C GLY A 368 -17.81 12.82 13.75
N GLY A 369 -17.91 13.20 12.48
CA GLY A 369 -18.43 14.52 12.06
C GLY A 369 -17.43 15.68 12.17
N VAL A 370 -16.13 15.40 12.38
CA VAL A 370 -15.07 16.40 12.45
C VAL A 370 -14.12 16.26 11.26
N ASP A 371 -13.82 17.39 10.60
CA ASP A 371 -12.85 17.45 9.51
C ASP A 371 -11.43 17.78 10.03
N LEU A 372 -10.59 16.75 10.12
CA LEU A 372 -9.21 16.88 10.62
C LEU A 372 -8.28 17.53 9.59
N VAL A 373 -8.55 17.36 8.29
CA VAL A 373 -7.76 17.93 7.19
C VAL A 373 -8.13 19.41 7.00
N GLY A 374 -9.42 19.73 7.03
CA GLY A 374 -9.94 21.10 6.98
C GLY A 374 -9.41 21.99 8.09
N ALA A 375 -9.00 21.40 9.23
CA ALA A 375 -8.37 22.12 10.34
C ALA A 375 -7.10 22.89 9.91
N TYR A 376 -6.34 22.39 8.93
CA TYR A 376 -5.16 23.09 8.40
C TYR A 376 -5.53 24.43 7.73
N SER A 377 -6.59 24.44 6.92
CA SER A 377 -7.09 25.67 6.28
C SER A 377 -7.81 26.58 7.28
N ALA A 378 -8.62 26.01 8.17
CA ALA A 378 -9.40 26.78 9.13
C ALA A 378 -8.52 27.56 10.13
N ASN A 379 -7.37 27.00 10.50
CA ASN A 379 -6.46 27.57 11.49
C ASN A 379 -5.18 28.17 10.87
N GLY A 380 -4.93 27.87 9.60
CA GLY A 380 -3.88 28.43 8.77
C GLY A 380 -2.46 28.02 9.17
N PHE A 381 -1.50 28.41 8.34
CA PHE A 381 -0.09 28.10 8.53
C PHE A 381 0.50 28.62 9.84
N SER A 382 -0.06 29.70 10.40
CA SER A 382 0.34 30.22 11.72
C SER A 382 0.12 29.22 12.86
N TRP A 383 -0.90 28.37 12.77
CA TRP A 383 -1.13 27.27 13.71
C TRP A 383 -0.20 26.09 13.42
N ILE A 384 -0.04 25.74 12.13
CA ILE A 384 0.82 24.64 11.69
C ILE A 384 2.25 24.81 12.22
N LYS A 385 2.85 25.99 12.05
CA LYS A 385 4.26 26.22 12.43
C LYS A 385 4.54 26.42 13.93
N LYS A 386 3.53 26.30 14.81
CA LYS A 386 3.72 26.53 16.26
C LYS A 386 4.69 25.56 16.93
N GLN A 387 4.91 24.37 16.34
CA GLN A 387 5.92 23.40 16.81
C GLN A 387 7.26 23.53 16.08
N GLY A 388 7.52 24.65 15.41
CA GLY A 388 8.68 24.80 14.55
C GLY A 388 8.62 23.85 13.36
N LEU A 389 9.78 23.34 12.93
CA LEU A 389 9.93 22.51 11.73
C LEU A 389 9.07 21.24 11.74
N ASN A 390 8.81 20.66 12.92
CA ASN A 390 7.91 19.52 13.08
C ASN A 390 6.51 19.75 12.50
N GLY A 391 5.95 20.96 12.65
CA GLY A 391 4.59 21.24 12.20
C GLY A 391 4.43 21.10 10.68
N PRO A 392 5.20 21.84 9.88
CA PRO A 392 5.19 21.72 8.41
C PRO A 392 5.56 20.33 7.90
N VAL A 393 6.56 19.67 8.49
CA VAL A 393 6.99 18.31 8.11
C VAL A 393 5.84 17.32 8.24
N PHE A 394 5.22 17.25 9.42
CA PHE A 394 4.09 16.35 9.65
C PHE A 394 2.86 16.72 8.83
N ALA A 395 2.60 18.00 8.60
CA ALA A 395 1.48 18.44 7.78
C ALA A 395 1.62 17.99 6.32
N LEU A 396 2.82 18.09 5.73
CA LEU A 396 3.07 17.57 4.38
C LEU A 396 2.88 16.05 4.34
N ILE A 397 3.54 15.30 5.23
CA ILE A 397 3.39 13.84 5.30
C ILE A 397 1.90 13.44 5.40
N ALA A 398 1.15 14.04 6.32
CA ALA A 398 -0.26 13.74 6.51
C ALA A 398 -1.10 14.06 5.26
N LEU A 399 -0.90 15.22 4.64
CA LEU A 399 -1.61 15.62 3.43
C LEU A 399 -1.24 14.74 2.23
N ASP A 400 0.00 14.28 2.15
CA ASP A 400 0.50 13.45 1.06
C ASP A 400 0.11 11.98 1.18
N THR A 401 -0.26 11.49 2.38
CA THR A 401 -0.72 10.11 2.54
C THR A 401 -1.80 9.66 1.58
N TYR A 402 -2.69 10.56 1.16
CA TYR A 402 -3.70 10.28 0.15
C TYR A 402 -3.97 11.48 -0.77
N ASN A 403 -2.97 12.37 -0.94
CA ASN A 403 -3.10 13.63 -1.70
C ASN A 403 -4.32 14.47 -1.28
N TYR A 404 -4.56 14.60 0.02
CA TYR A 404 -5.68 15.37 0.56
C TYR A 404 -5.63 16.82 0.09
N LYS A 405 -6.80 17.34 -0.26
CA LYS A 405 -6.99 18.74 -0.65
C LYS A 405 -7.35 19.58 0.57
N THR A 406 -6.71 20.73 0.68
CA THR A 406 -7.03 21.78 1.65
C THR A 406 -7.84 22.87 0.95
N LYS A 407 -8.80 23.49 1.65
CA LYS A 407 -9.58 24.63 1.11
C LYS A 407 -8.66 25.79 0.75
N ASP A 408 -7.67 26.06 1.59
CA ASP A 408 -6.55 26.95 1.27
C ASP A 408 -5.47 26.15 0.53
N ALA A 409 -5.40 26.33 -0.78
CA ALA A 409 -4.42 25.65 -1.63
C ALA A 409 -2.96 26.09 -1.38
N THR A 410 -2.72 27.19 -0.66
CA THR A 410 -1.37 27.72 -0.40
C THR A 410 -0.65 27.00 0.73
N ILE A 411 -1.36 26.24 1.57
CA ILE A 411 -0.82 25.57 2.77
C ILE A 411 0.37 24.67 2.44
N ARG A 412 0.27 23.85 1.38
CA ARG A 412 1.36 22.95 0.97
C ARG A 412 2.62 23.73 0.61
N GLN A 413 2.49 24.76 -0.23
CA GLN A 413 3.62 25.58 -0.64
C GLN A 413 4.24 26.35 0.54
N GLN A 414 3.41 26.83 1.48
CA GLN A 414 3.90 27.47 2.70
C GLN A 414 4.73 26.50 3.56
N CYS A 415 4.30 25.25 3.69
CA CYS A 415 5.05 24.22 4.39
C CYS A 415 6.38 23.88 3.67
N VAL A 416 6.35 23.67 2.34
CA VAL A 416 7.55 23.41 1.53
C VAL A 416 8.56 24.55 1.68
N ASN A 417 8.13 25.80 1.47
CA ASN A 417 9.00 26.96 1.59
C ASN A 417 9.63 27.07 2.99
N TYR A 418 8.84 26.84 4.04
CA TYR A 418 9.34 26.91 5.40
C TYR A 418 10.39 25.82 5.71
N ILE A 419 10.22 24.62 5.14
CA ILE A 419 11.22 23.56 5.28
C ILE A 419 12.50 23.96 4.53
N LEU A 420 12.41 24.44 3.29
CA LEU A 420 13.58 24.87 2.51
C LEU A 420 14.32 26.04 3.18
N GLU A 421 13.60 27.04 3.70
CA GLU A 421 14.18 28.18 4.43
C GLU A 421 14.89 27.76 5.73
N ALA A 422 14.54 26.59 6.29
CA ALA A 422 15.15 26.06 7.49
C ALA A 422 16.36 25.16 7.23
N GLU A 423 16.76 24.94 5.96
CA GLU A 423 17.96 24.18 5.62
C GLU A 423 19.20 24.84 6.22
N LEU A 424 20.08 24.04 6.81
CA LEU A 424 21.31 24.50 7.43
C LEU A 424 22.43 24.69 6.40
N SER A 425 23.41 25.53 6.75
CA SER A 425 24.62 25.71 5.96
C SER A 425 25.41 24.40 5.87
N GLY A 426 25.49 23.83 4.66
CA GLY A 426 26.11 22.51 4.41
C GLY A 426 25.11 21.39 4.15
N GLY A 427 23.81 21.68 4.18
CA GLY A 427 22.73 20.72 3.96
C GLY A 427 22.15 20.17 5.25
N GLY A 428 20.95 19.59 5.15
CA GLY A 428 20.24 18.98 6.26
C GLY A 428 19.49 19.97 7.15
N TRP A 429 18.82 19.42 8.15
CA TRP A 429 17.90 20.15 9.04
C TRP A 429 18.11 19.76 10.49
N ALA A 430 17.70 20.64 11.39
CA ALA A 430 17.63 20.36 12.83
C ALA A 430 16.43 21.07 13.44
N LEU A 431 15.92 20.54 14.55
CA LEU A 431 14.82 21.18 15.28
C LEU A 431 15.30 22.50 15.92
N SER A 432 16.57 22.54 16.30
CA SER A 432 17.27 23.72 16.81
C SER A 432 18.79 23.55 16.63
N GLY A 433 19.53 24.65 16.58
CA GLY A 433 20.99 24.62 16.44
C GLY A 433 21.44 24.90 15.00
N THR A 434 22.71 24.58 14.70
CA THR A 434 23.35 24.89 13.40
C THR A 434 24.00 23.67 12.75
N THR A 435 23.82 22.49 13.32
CA THR A 435 24.35 21.21 12.83
C THR A 435 23.19 20.33 12.41
N ALA A 436 23.31 19.68 11.26
CA ALA A 436 22.31 18.72 10.78
C ALA A 436 22.11 17.59 11.80
N ASP A 437 20.84 17.31 12.09
CA ASP A 437 20.38 16.25 12.98
C ASP A 437 19.81 15.11 12.12
N PRO A 438 20.15 13.84 12.38
CA PRO A 438 19.70 12.73 11.53
C PRO A 438 18.17 12.60 11.51
N ASP A 439 17.50 12.78 12.65
CA ASP A 439 16.04 12.63 12.76
C ASP A 439 15.34 13.69 11.93
N MET A 440 15.66 14.96 12.18
CA MET A 440 14.99 16.07 11.51
C MET A 440 15.39 16.19 10.04
N THR A 441 16.61 15.82 9.68
CA THR A 441 17.04 15.77 8.27
C THR A 441 16.25 14.71 7.52
N ALA A 442 16.17 13.50 8.07
CA ALA A 442 15.44 12.40 7.45
C ALA A 442 13.93 12.69 7.38
N MET A 443 13.31 13.20 8.44
CA MET A 443 11.89 13.56 8.43
C MET A 443 11.56 14.69 7.44
N ALA A 444 12.45 15.69 7.28
CA ALA A 444 12.29 16.72 6.26
C ALA A 444 12.35 16.12 4.85
N LEU A 445 13.28 15.19 4.60
CA LEU A 445 13.37 14.46 3.33
C LEU A 445 12.11 13.62 3.07
N GLN A 446 11.59 12.90 4.07
CA GLN A 446 10.33 12.15 3.95
C GLN A 446 9.16 13.07 3.53
N ALA A 447 9.04 14.24 4.15
CA ALA A 447 8.01 15.22 3.83
C ALA A 447 8.15 15.83 2.42
N LEU A 448 9.37 15.92 1.91
CA LEU A 448 9.68 16.54 0.61
C LEU A 448 9.63 15.56 -0.57
N ALA A 449 9.51 14.25 -0.34
CA ALA A 449 9.57 13.23 -1.37
C ALA A 449 8.56 13.44 -2.52
N HIS A 450 7.32 13.82 -2.21
CA HIS A 450 6.27 14.10 -3.20
C HIS A 450 6.47 15.40 -4.00
N TYR A 451 7.52 16.17 -3.70
CA TYR A 451 7.81 17.47 -4.33
C TYR A 451 9.13 17.43 -5.11
N ALA A 452 9.66 16.24 -5.42
CA ALA A 452 10.94 16.06 -6.11
C ALA A 452 11.00 16.70 -7.52
N ASP A 453 9.85 16.95 -8.15
CA ASP A 453 9.77 17.69 -9.43
C ASP A 453 10.16 19.18 -9.30
N ASN A 454 10.13 19.72 -8.08
CA ASN A 454 10.64 21.06 -7.81
C ASN A 454 12.17 21.02 -7.70
N ALA A 455 12.86 21.76 -8.58
CA ALA A 455 14.32 21.80 -8.64
C ALA A 455 14.99 22.24 -7.32
N ASP A 456 14.39 23.19 -6.59
CA ASP A 456 14.93 23.66 -5.31
C ASP A 456 14.81 22.56 -4.24
N VAL A 457 13.68 21.83 -4.25
CA VAL A 457 13.47 20.68 -3.36
C VAL A 457 14.47 19.58 -3.66
N LYS A 458 14.64 19.22 -4.94
CA LYS A 458 15.61 18.20 -5.35
C LYS A 458 17.04 18.57 -4.92
N ALA A 459 17.45 19.82 -5.15
CA ALA A 459 18.78 20.28 -4.77
C ALA A 459 18.99 20.28 -3.24
N ALA A 460 17.97 20.67 -2.46
CA ALA A 460 18.02 20.58 -1.00
C ALA A 460 18.06 19.12 -0.53
N ALA A 461 17.31 18.22 -1.18
CA ALA A 461 17.30 16.81 -0.85
C ALA A 461 18.66 16.14 -1.11
N GLU A 462 19.32 16.45 -2.23
CA GLU A 462 20.68 15.97 -2.53
C GLU A 462 21.68 16.38 -1.44
N ARG A 463 21.62 17.63 -0.97
CA ARG A 463 22.45 18.12 0.15
C ARG A 463 22.06 17.46 1.47
N GLY A 464 20.78 17.23 1.72
CA GLY A 464 20.28 16.50 2.89
C GLY A 464 20.81 15.06 2.95
N PHE A 465 20.74 14.32 1.84
CA PHE A 465 21.30 12.95 1.77
C PHE A 465 22.83 12.95 1.88
N ALA A 466 23.52 13.93 1.31
CA ALA A 466 24.96 14.08 1.51
C ALA A 466 25.31 14.34 2.99
N ALA A 467 24.52 15.17 3.68
CA ALA A 467 24.68 15.40 5.12
C ALA A 467 24.44 14.11 5.92
N LEU A 468 23.38 13.35 5.63
CA LEU A 468 23.12 12.05 6.26
C LEU A 468 24.27 11.06 6.03
N SER A 469 24.70 10.89 4.79
CA SER A 469 25.82 10.02 4.43
C SER A 469 27.12 10.40 5.16
N SER A 470 27.34 11.70 5.40
CA SER A 470 28.52 12.20 6.11
C SER A 470 28.48 11.99 7.62
N ILE A 471 27.30 11.96 8.26
CA ILE A 471 27.19 11.80 9.73
C ILE A 471 27.03 10.34 10.16
N GLN A 472 26.70 9.44 9.21
CA GLN A 472 26.58 8.00 9.41
C GLN A 472 27.88 7.41 10.00
N LYS A 473 27.74 6.46 10.93
CA LYS A 473 28.85 5.77 11.60
C LYS A 473 29.35 4.60 10.77
N ASP A 474 30.54 4.10 11.12
CA ASP A 474 31.20 3.00 10.40
C ASP A 474 30.34 1.72 10.35
N ASN A 475 29.53 1.44 11.39
CA ASN A 475 28.60 0.31 11.41
C ASN A 475 27.26 0.59 10.69
N GLY A 476 27.12 1.75 10.02
CA GLY A 476 25.88 2.18 9.38
C GLY A 476 24.92 2.95 10.29
N GLY A 477 25.20 3.07 11.60
CA GLY A 477 24.31 3.70 12.59
C GLY A 477 24.31 5.24 12.57
N TYR A 478 23.38 5.84 13.31
CA TYR A 478 23.22 7.30 13.45
C TYR A 478 23.16 7.71 14.91
N ALA A 479 23.85 8.80 15.25
CA ALA A 479 23.84 9.37 16.59
C ALA A 479 23.04 10.67 16.64
N SER A 480 22.11 10.74 17.58
CA SER A 480 21.32 11.94 17.89
C SER A 480 21.40 12.19 19.40
N TRP A 481 21.48 13.46 19.80
CA TRP A 481 21.63 13.87 21.22
C TRP A 481 22.76 13.19 22.02
N GLY A 482 23.79 12.70 21.33
CA GLY A 482 24.99 12.11 21.95
C GLY A 482 25.03 10.58 21.98
N SER A 483 23.97 9.89 21.54
CA SER A 483 23.92 8.42 21.53
C SER A 483 23.49 7.87 20.17
N VAL A 484 24.13 6.78 19.72
CA VAL A 484 23.66 5.99 18.58
C VAL A 484 22.37 5.27 19.02
N ASN A 485 21.29 5.45 18.26
CA ASN A 485 19.98 4.92 18.61
C ASN A 485 19.22 4.40 17.39
N SER A 486 18.27 3.49 17.62
CA SER A 486 17.50 2.84 16.56
C SER A 486 16.51 3.78 15.88
N GLU A 487 15.94 4.75 16.59
CA GLU A 487 14.95 5.68 16.05
C GLU A 487 15.54 6.57 14.94
N SER A 488 16.76 7.06 15.13
CA SER A 488 17.46 7.85 14.10
C SER A 488 17.76 7.03 12.85
N ILE A 489 18.13 5.76 13.01
CA ILE A 489 18.35 4.85 11.88
C ILE A 489 17.03 4.58 11.17
N ALA A 490 15.94 4.37 11.92
CA ALA A 490 14.60 4.17 11.38
C ALA A 490 14.15 5.36 10.51
N GLN A 491 14.34 6.60 10.96
CA GLN A 491 14.00 7.78 10.17
C GLN A 491 14.77 7.81 8.84
N VAL A 492 16.07 7.51 8.86
CA VAL A 492 16.91 7.50 7.65
C VAL A 492 16.46 6.43 6.67
N ILE A 493 16.14 5.22 7.12
CA ILE A 493 15.62 4.14 6.27
C ILE A 493 14.32 4.58 5.57
N VAL A 494 13.38 5.20 6.31
CA VAL A 494 12.13 5.70 5.72
C VAL A 494 12.39 6.82 4.72
N ALA A 495 13.37 7.70 4.98
CA ALA A 495 13.73 8.76 4.05
C ALA A 495 14.35 8.20 2.75
N CYS A 496 15.29 7.27 2.85
CA CYS A 496 15.92 6.66 1.68
C CYS A 496 14.88 5.96 0.79
N THR A 497 14.07 5.08 1.40
CA THR A 497 13.05 4.30 0.67
C THR A 497 11.97 5.19 0.03
N ALA A 498 11.57 6.30 0.68
CA ALA A 498 10.64 7.26 0.09
C ALA A 498 11.20 7.98 -1.15
N TRP A 499 12.53 8.06 -1.29
CA TRP A 499 13.21 8.66 -2.44
C TRP A 499 13.74 7.63 -3.44
N GLY A 500 13.34 6.36 -3.30
CA GLY A 500 13.80 5.28 -4.19
C GLY A 500 15.27 4.89 -3.99
N ILE A 501 15.86 5.24 -2.85
CA ILE A 501 17.25 4.91 -2.49
C ILE A 501 17.23 3.67 -1.61
N ASP A 502 17.99 2.64 -1.99
CA ASP A 502 18.13 1.43 -1.20
C ASP A 502 19.09 1.67 -0.02
N PRO A 503 18.61 1.69 1.24
CA PRO A 503 19.47 1.94 2.40
C PRO A 503 20.39 0.75 2.74
N SER A 504 20.23 -0.40 2.09
CA SER A 504 21.06 -1.60 2.28
C SER A 504 22.20 -1.73 1.26
N THR A 505 22.06 -1.15 0.06
CA THR A 505 23.01 -1.32 -1.04
C THR A 505 23.58 -0.01 -1.60
N ASP A 506 22.92 1.14 -1.41
CA ASP A 506 23.43 2.41 -1.92
C ASP A 506 24.72 2.81 -1.20
N SER A 507 25.80 3.00 -1.96
CA SER A 507 27.14 3.33 -1.45
C SER A 507 27.21 4.54 -0.52
N ARG A 508 26.22 5.45 -0.57
CA ARG A 508 26.13 6.57 0.38
C ARG A 508 25.77 6.08 1.79
N PHE A 509 25.02 4.99 1.91
CA PHE A 509 24.45 4.44 3.13
C PHE A 509 25.05 3.10 3.57
N VAL A 510 25.98 2.56 2.79
CA VAL A 510 26.81 1.39 3.14
C VAL A 510 28.18 1.87 3.60
N LYS A 511 28.54 1.57 4.86
CA LYS A 511 29.85 1.86 5.44
C LYS A 511 30.60 0.55 5.72
N SER A 512 31.88 0.65 6.12
CA SER A 512 32.77 -0.51 6.26
C SER A 512 32.30 -1.58 7.25
N GLY A 513 31.43 -1.24 8.20
CA GLY A 513 30.87 -2.16 9.19
C GLY A 513 29.39 -2.50 9.00
N GLY A 514 28.75 -2.01 7.93
CA GLY A 514 27.35 -2.32 7.63
C GLY A 514 26.58 -1.17 6.98
N SER A 515 25.39 -1.52 6.50
CA SER A 515 24.38 -0.60 5.98
C SER A 515 23.52 0.01 7.09
N ALA A 516 22.66 0.97 6.75
CA ALA A 516 21.68 1.49 7.71
C ALA A 516 20.69 0.40 8.17
N VAL A 517 20.35 -0.57 7.30
CA VAL A 517 19.46 -1.69 7.67
C VAL A 517 20.17 -2.63 8.64
N ASP A 518 21.44 -2.96 8.38
CA ASP A 518 22.24 -3.80 9.29
C ASP A 518 22.36 -3.16 10.67
N ALA A 519 22.63 -1.86 10.70
CA ALA A 519 22.73 -1.09 11.94
C ALA A 519 21.42 -1.09 12.73
N LEU A 520 20.25 -1.08 12.08
CA LEU A 520 18.97 -1.15 12.77
C LEU A 520 18.75 -2.54 13.39
N LEU A 521 19.12 -3.60 12.67
CA LEU A 521 18.94 -4.98 13.12
C LEU A 521 19.82 -5.34 14.33
N GLU A 522 20.94 -4.64 14.54
CA GLU A 522 21.73 -4.75 15.78
C GLU A 522 20.93 -4.37 17.04
N PHE A 523 19.86 -3.57 16.91
CA PHE A 523 19.00 -3.19 18.03
C PHE A 523 17.83 -4.15 18.27
N TYR A 524 17.66 -5.18 17.43
CA TYR A 524 16.62 -6.18 17.62
C TYR A 524 16.94 -7.07 18.82
N ILE A 525 15.96 -7.28 19.70
CA ILE A 525 16.08 -8.11 20.91
C ILE A 525 15.17 -9.34 20.73
N PRO A 526 15.73 -10.51 20.35
CA PRO A 526 14.95 -11.70 19.99
C PRO A 526 14.01 -12.18 21.09
N GLU A 527 14.44 -12.18 22.35
CA GLU A 527 13.62 -12.65 23.49
C GLU A 527 12.38 -11.78 23.71
N GLY A 528 12.49 -10.49 23.41
CA GLY A 528 11.41 -9.51 23.57
C GLY A 528 10.64 -9.21 22.28
N LYS A 529 11.13 -9.70 21.13
CA LYS A 529 10.55 -9.47 19.79
C LYS A 529 10.29 -7.99 19.51
N GLY A 530 11.28 -7.17 19.86
CA GLY A 530 11.20 -5.72 19.75
C GLY A 530 12.59 -5.10 19.71
N PHE A 531 12.66 -3.78 19.71
CA PHE A 531 13.91 -3.06 19.50
C PHE A 531 14.33 -2.27 20.73
N ALA A 532 15.64 -2.22 20.98
CA ALA A 532 16.23 -1.34 21.97
C ALA A 532 16.35 0.09 21.46
N HIS A 533 16.31 1.06 22.38
CA HIS A 533 16.62 2.46 22.08
C HIS A 533 18.13 2.65 21.86
N VAL A 534 18.94 2.15 22.80
CA VAL A 534 20.41 2.19 22.79
C VAL A 534 20.96 0.79 23.07
N LEU A 535 22.10 0.44 22.49
CA LEU A 535 22.79 -0.83 22.79
C LEU A 535 23.54 -0.78 24.12
N GLU A 536 24.14 0.38 24.41
CA GLU A 536 24.91 0.62 25.63
C GLU A 536 24.13 1.49 26.62
N THR A 537 24.33 1.25 27.91
CA THR A 537 23.68 2.02 28.97
C THR A 537 24.21 3.46 28.99
N THR A 538 23.38 4.43 28.62
CA THR A 538 23.75 5.85 28.55
C THR A 538 22.58 6.74 28.97
N GLY A 539 22.86 7.93 29.53
CA GLY A 539 21.85 9.00 29.65
C GLY A 539 20.58 8.69 30.46
N GLY A 540 20.58 7.64 31.30
CA GLY A 540 19.40 7.21 32.05
C GLY A 540 18.59 6.08 31.39
N TYR A 541 19.07 5.51 30.28
CA TYR A 541 18.49 4.37 29.59
C TYR A 541 19.36 3.13 29.79
N THR A 542 18.73 1.97 30.02
CA THR A 542 19.40 0.67 30.02
C THR A 542 19.63 0.24 28.57
N GLY A 543 20.88 -0.10 28.25
CA GLY A 543 21.24 -0.62 26.93
C GLY A 543 20.73 -2.04 26.71
N GLY A 544 20.34 -2.38 25.48
CA GLY A 544 19.97 -3.74 25.09
C GLY A 544 18.61 -4.22 25.61
N GLU A 545 17.76 -3.34 26.13
CA GLU A 545 16.39 -3.68 26.56
C GLU A 545 15.34 -3.18 25.55
N VAL A 546 14.28 -3.96 25.35
CA VAL A 546 13.15 -3.56 24.49
C VAL A 546 12.54 -2.25 24.95
N ASN A 547 12.40 -1.32 24.02
CA ASN A 547 11.75 -0.02 24.21
C ASN A 547 10.55 0.11 23.27
N ALA A 548 9.40 0.54 23.80
CA ALA A 548 8.16 0.60 23.01
C ALA A 548 8.24 1.58 21.83
N MET A 549 8.83 2.77 22.01
CA MET A 549 8.97 3.76 20.94
C MET A 549 9.97 3.29 19.88
N ALA A 550 11.13 2.76 20.31
CA ALA A 550 12.10 2.16 19.41
C ALA A 550 11.49 1.03 18.58
N THR A 551 10.68 0.18 19.23
CA THR A 551 9.98 -0.94 18.59
C THR A 551 8.98 -0.45 17.54
N ASP A 552 8.14 0.54 17.85
CA ASP A 552 7.20 1.12 16.88
C ASP A 552 7.94 1.73 15.69
N GLN A 553 9.02 2.48 15.92
CA GLN A 553 9.77 3.16 14.86
C GLN A 553 10.59 2.21 13.99
N ALA A 554 11.30 1.26 14.60
CA ALA A 554 12.01 0.22 13.87
C ALA A 554 11.02 -0.64 13.05
N CYS A 555 9.84 -0.96 13.60
CA CYS A 555 8.83 -1.74 12.90
C CYS A 555 8.34 -1.02 11.63
N TYR A 556 7.91 0.26 11.70
CA TYR A 556 7.48 0.94 10.47
C TYR A 556 8.64 1.17 9.49
N ALA A 557 9.88 1.29 9.97
CA ALA A 557 11.04 1.43 9.09
C ALA A 557 11.35 0.13 8.35
N LEU A 558 11.25 -1.03 9.02
CA LEU A 558 11.33 -2.33 8.36
C LEU A 558 10.13 -2.56 7.42
N VAL A 559 8.94 -2.08 7.74
CA VAL A 559 7.80 -2.05 6.80
C VAL A 559 8.13 -1.18 5.58
N ALA A 560 8.73 0.01 5.77
CA ALA A 560 9.12 0.88 4.66
C ALA A 560 10.14 0.20 3.74
N TYR A 561 11.14 -0.46 4.33
CA TYR A 561 12.14 -1.24 3.61
C TYR A 561 11.54 -2.45 2.89
N ASP A 562 10.68 -3.23 3.55
CA ASP A 562 9.98 -4.36 2.92
C ASP A 562 9.11 -3.90 1.73
N ARG A 563 8.42 -2.76 1.86
CA ARG A 563 7.63 -2.19 0.77
C ARG A 563 8.51 -1.77 -0.41
N PHE A 564 9.67 -1.15 -0.13
CA PHE A 564 10.63 -0.76 -1.15
C PHE A 564 11.17 -1.97 -1.93
N VAL A 565 11.69 -3.00 -1.25
CA VAL A 565 12.23 -4.20 -1.93
C VAL A 565 11.17 -4.98 -2.71
N ASN A 566 9.89 -4.85 -2.33
CA ASN A 566 8.77 -5.47 -3.03
C ASN A 566 8.09 -4.53 -4.06
N ASN A 567 8.71 -3.40 -4.42
CA ASN A 567 8.18 -2.43 -5.39
C ASN A 567 6.75 -1.94 -5.08
N LYS A 568 6.42 -1.77 -3.80
CA LYS A 568 5.15 -1.18 -3.35
C LYS A 568 5.32 0.31 -3.09
N ASN A 569 4.21 1.06 -3.04
CA ASN A 569 4.24 2.48 -2.67
C ASN A 569 4.96 2.69 -1.33
N ALA A 570 5.67 3.82 -1.20
CA ALA A 570 6.41 4.17 0.00
C ALA A 570 5.54 4.14 1.26
N LEU A 571 6.15 4.07 2.45
CA LEU A 571 5.42 3.93 3.72
C LEU A 571 4.26 4.93 3.86
N TYR A 572 4.55 6.20 3.57
CA TYR A 572 3.59 7.29 3.66
C TYR A 572 2.86 7.60 2.36
N ASP A 573 3.19 6.98 1.23
CA ASP A 573 2.31 7.06 0.05
C ASP A 573 1.28 5.95 0.15
N MET A 574 0.08 6.29 0.64
CA MET A 574 -1.00 5.34 0.88
C MET A 574 -2.06 5.38 -0.22
N THR A 575 -1.74 5.93 -1.40
CA THR A 575 -2.66 5.97 -2.55
C THR A 575 -3.02 4.56 -3.06
N ASP A 576 -2.24 3.55 -2.68
CA ASP A 576 -2.50 2.12 -2.91
C ASP A 576 -3.50 1.50 -1.91
N VAL A 577 -3.87 2.20 -0.85
CA VAL A 577 -4.87 1.73 0.12
C VAL A 577 -6.26 1.95 -0.47
N ALA A 578 -7.00 0.85 -0.65
CA ALA A 578 -8.42 0.92 -1.00
C ALA A 578 -9.18 1.65 0.12
N ARG A 579 -9.71 2.82 -0.20
CA ARG A 579 -10.76 3.44 0.58
C ARG A 579 -12.09 2.90 0.06
N PRO A 580 -13.07 2.62 0.94
CA PRO A 580 -14.44 2.81 0.51
C PRO A 580 -14.50 4.23 -0.03
N GLU A 581 -14.85 4.41 -1.31
CA GLU A 581 -15.13 5.73 -1.86
C GLU A 581 -15.92 6.51 -0.80
N PRO A 582 -15.54 7.76 -0.45
CA PRO A 582 -16.40 8.57 0.41
C PRO A 582 -17.79 8.44 -0.19
N ALA A 583 -18.80 8.07 0.60
CA ALA A 583 -20.13 7.83 0.08
C ALA A 583 -20.58 9.09 -0.68
N GLY A 584 -20.33 9.09 -1.99
CA GLY A 584 -20.83 10.09 -2.90
C GLY A 584 -22.33 9.91 -2.88
N ILE A 585 -23.04 11.00 -3.12
CA ILE A 585 -24.50 10.96 -3.22
C ILE A 585 -24.85 9.77 -4.11
N SER A 586 -25.64 8.85 -3.58
CA SER A 586 -26.01 7.62 -4.27
C SER A 586 -27.51 7.59 -4.47
N ALA A 587 -27.95 6.98 -5.57
CA ALA A 587 -29.36 6.77 -5.86
C ALA A 587 -29.70 5.29 -5.68
N SER A 588 -30.92 5.04 -5.22
CA SER A 588 -31.58 3.74 -5.27
C SER A 588 -32.94 3.90 -5.91
N ILE A 589 -33.49 2.81 -6.43
CA ILE A 589 -34.84 2.79 -6.99
C ILE A 589 -35.61 1.60 -6.40
N SER A 590 -36.91 1.77 -6.18
CA SER A 590 -37.79 0.71 -5.70
C SER A 590 -39.06 0.59 -6.55
N LEU A 591 -39.62 -0.63 -6.61
CA LEU A 591 -40.86 -0.97 -7.31
C LEU A 591 -41.74 -1.84 -6.41
N PRO A 592 -43.07 -1.86 -6.59
CA PRO A 592 -43.91 -2.87 -5.94
C PRO A 592 -43.40 -4.27 -6.25
N ALA A 593 -43.46 -5.17 -5.27
CA ALA A 593 -42.96 -6.53 -5.45
C ALA A 593 -43.68 -7.27 -6.59
N GLU A 594 -45.00 -7.07 -6.69
CA GLU A 594 -45.83 -7.67 -7.73
C GLU A 594 -46.78 -6.64 -8.35
N ILE A 595 -47.04 -6.78 -9.65
CA ILE A 595 -48.06 -6.03 -10.39
C ILE A 595 -48.93 -6.98 -11.24
N SER A 596 -50.17 -6.57 -11.51
CA SER A 596 -51.07 -7.34 -12.39
C SER A 596 -50.56 -7.33 -13.83
N ASN A 597 -50.80 -8.43 -14.55
CA ASN A 597 -50.42 -8.61 -15.94
C ASN A 597 -51.33 -7.90 -16.96
N LYS A 598 -52.30 -7.10 -16.50
CA LYS A 598 -53.31 -6.47 -17.36
C LYS A 598 -52.84 -5.12 -17.89
N LYS A 599 -53.17 -4.84 -19.14
CA LYS A 599 -53.08 -3.49 -19.71
C LYS A 599 -53.82 -2.48 -18.83
N GLY A 600 -53.22 -1.32 -18.61
CA GLY A 600 -53.76 -0.25 -17.77
C GLY A 600 -53.46 -0.41 -16.27
N THR A 601 -52.73 -1.46 -15.86
CA THR A 601 -52.24 -1.56 -14.48
C THR A 601 -51.23 -0.44 -14.22
N THR A 602 -51.55 0.41 -13.24
CA THR A 602 -50.69 1.50 -12.76
C THR A 602 -49.85 1.08 -11.57
N PHE A 603 -48.63 1.60 -11.45
CA PHE A 603 -47.73 1.40 -10.31
C PHE A 603 -46.68 2.53 -10.28
N ASN A 604 -45.95 2.68 -9.18
CA ASN A 604 -44.93 3.74 -9.07
C ASN A 604 -43.52 3.19 -8.97
N ALA A 605 -42.55 3.88 -9.57
CA ALA A 605 -41.13 3.73 -9.28
C ALA A 605 -40.64 4.89 -8.43
N ILE A 606 -39.92 4.60 -7.34
CA ILE A 606 -39.47 5.62 -6.38
C ILE A 606 -37.95 5.67 -6.43
N VAL A 607 -37.40 6.80 -6.88
CA VAL A 607 -35.96 7.08 -6.85
C VAL A 607 -35.65 7.83 -5.56
N SER A 608 -34.74 7.29 -4.76
CA SER A 608 -34.30 7.88 -3.50
C SER A 608 -32.80 8.16 -3.52
N VAL A 609 -32.37 9.24 -2.87
CA VAL A 609 -30.96 9.64 -2.75
C VAL A 609 -30.44 9.47 -1.32
N SER A 610 -29.17 9.12 -1.16
CA SER A 610 -28.46 9.08 0.13
C SER A 610 -27.34 10.11 0.15
N ASP A 611 -26.89 10.48 1.35
CA ASP A 611 -25.69 11.31 1.57
C ASP A 611 -25.75 12.71 0.91
N TRP A 612 -26.96 13.28 0.79
CA TRP A 612 -27.16 14.60 0.19
C TRP A 612 -26.41 15.71 0.95
N ASP A 613 -25.59 16.47 0.21
CA ASP A 613 -24.88 17.64 0.75
C ASP A 613 -25.75 18.89 0.64
N SER A 614 -26.40 19.27 1.74
CA SER A 614 -27.26 20.47 1.83
C SER A 614 -26.49 21.79 1.76
N GLU A 615 -25.16 21.78 1.94
CA GLU A 615 -24.34 23.00 1.87
C GLU A 615 -23.72 23.22 0.48
N ALA A 616 -23.78 22.22 -0.41
CA ALA A 616 -23.14 22.29 -1.72
C ALA A 616 -23.81 23.25 -2.72
N GLY A 617 -25.05 23.68 -2.47
CA GLY A 617 -25.71 24.70 -3.28
C GLY A 617 -26.13 24.22 -4.68
N TRP A 618 -26.58 22.96 -4.81
CA TRP A 618 -27.07 22.37 -6.06
C TRP A 618 -28.18 23.21 -6.70
N LYS A 619 -28.16 23.39 -8.02
CA LYS A 619 -29.12 24.18 -8.78
C LYS A 619 -29.99 23.35 -9.72
N LEU A 620 -29.47 22.20 -10.14
CA LEU A 620 -30.13 21.33 -11.09
C LEU A 620 -29.82 19.88 -10.77
N VAL A 621 -30.83 19.03 -10.92
CA VAL A 621 -30.69 17.57 -10.95
C VAL A 621 -31.18 17.07 -12.30
N ASP A 622 -30.38 16.29 -13.00
CA ASP A 622 -30.80 15.57 -14.21
C ASP A 622 -30.58 14.07 -14.04
N ALA A 623 -31.57 13.28 -14.45
CA ALA A 623 -31.54 11.82 -14.38
C ALA A 623 -32.07 11.19 -15.68
N THR A 624 -31.49 10.06 -16.06
CA THR A 624 -31.96 9.22 -17.16
C THR A 624 -32.27 7.83 -16.63
N LEU A 625 -33.45 7.31 -16.95
CA LEU A 625 -33.90 5.98 -16.55
C LEU A 625 -34.24 5.13 -17.77
N SER A 626 -34.01 3.82 -17.65
CA SER A 626 -34.49 2.81 -18.60
C SER A 626 -35.89 2.34 -18.21
N VAL A 627 -36.85 2.48 -19.14
CA VAL A 627 -38.24 2.04 -19.01
C VAL A 627 -38.56 1.06 -20.14
N PRO A 628 -39.07 -0.17 -19.84
CA PRO A 628 -39.43 -1.16 -20.84
C PRO A 628 -40.49 -0.68 -21.84
N GLU A 629 -40.48 -1.21 -23.06
CA GLU A 629 -41.40 -0.79 -24.15
C GLU A 629 -42.89 -0.97 -23.83
N ASN A 630 -43.22 -1.93 -22.97
CA ASN A 630 -44.56 -2.25 -22.52
C ASN A 630 -45.02 -1.41 -21.31
N VAL A 631 -44.27 -0.36 -20.96
CA VAL A 631 -44.56 0.54 -19.84
C VAL A 631 -44.50 1.99 -20.36
N THR A 632 -45.52 2.79 -20.01
CA THR A 632 -45.52 4.24 -20.23
C THR A 632 -45.43 4.98 -18.91
N VAL A 633 -44.97 6.24 -18.96
CA VAL A 633 -44.91 7.14 -17.80
C VAL A 633 -46.20 7.97 -17.77
N THR A 634 -46.91 7.96 -16.65
CA THR A 634 -48.16 8.71 -16.43
C THR A 634 -47.93 10.03 -15.71
N GLY A 635 -46.81 10.15 -14.98
CA GLY A 635 -46.43 11.35 -14.24
C GLY A 635 -45.05 11.22 -13.61
N VAL A 636 -44.40 12.35 -13.33
CA VAL A 636 -43.24 12.42 -12.44
C VAL A 636 -43.49 13.54 -11.44
N THR A 637 -43.39 13.22 -10.15
CA THR A 637 -43.42 14.17 -9.05
C THR A 637 -42.14 14.05 -8.23
N VAL A 638 -41.95 14.95 -7.27
CA VAL A 638 -40.81 14.90 -6.34
C VAL A 638 -41.27 14.50 -4.94
N GLY A 639 -40.36 13.93 -4.15
CA GLY A 639 -40.62 13.60 -2.76
C GLY A 639 -40.96 14.84 -1.93
N SER A 640 -41.73 14.67 -0.85
CA SER A 640 -42.20 15.78 0.01
C SER A 640 -41.07 16.61 0.63
N ARG A 641 -39.88 16.02 0.78
CA ARG A 641 -38.68 16.66 1.33
C ARG A 641 -37.88 17.44 0.30
N VAL A 642 -38.23 17.36 -0.99
CA VAL A 642 -37.51 18.02 -2.07
C VAL A 642 -38.17 19.34 -2.42
N SER A 643 -37.39 20.42 -2.42
CA SER A 643 -37.87 21.74 -2.81
C SER A 643 -36.82 22.51 -3.63
N GLY A 644 -37.18 23.73 -4.05
CA GLY A 644 -36.26 24.60 -4.77
C GLY A 644 -36.18 24.36 -6.28
N GLY A 645 -37.16 23.67 -6.86
CA GLY A 645 -37.27 23.46 -8.30
C GLY A 645 -38.63 22.98 -8.78
N ASN A 646 -38.77 22.88 -10.10
CA ASN A 646 -39.88 22.25 -10.80
C ASN A 646 -39.36 21.06 -11.59
N VAL A 647 -40.16 19.99 -11.65
CA VAL A 647 -39.84 18.79 -12.42
C VAL A 647 -40.29 18.95 -13.88
N MET A 648 -39.42 18.58 -14.81
CA MET A 648 -39.72 18.39 -16.21
C MET A 648 -39.23 17.02 -16.64
N TYR A 649 -39.98 16.35 -17.50
CA TYR A 649 -39.60 15.03 -17.96
C TYR A 649 -40.10 14.76 -19.38
N ASN A 650 -39.45 13.82 -20.06
CA ASN A 650 -39.90 13.28 -21.33
C ASN A 650 -39.48 11.82 -21.46
N LEU A 651 -40.40 10.98 -21.90
CA LEU A 651 -40.13 9.59 -22.28
C LEU A 651 -39.94 9.52 -23.80
N ASP A 652 -38.77 9.04 -24.24
CA ASP A 652 -38.49 8.78 -25.65
C ASP A 652 -37.74 7.46 -25.81
N ASN A 653 -38.24 6.56 -26.68
CA ASN A 653 -37.65 5.25 -26.98
C ASN A 653 -37.19 4.45 -25.74
N GLY A 654 -38.05 4.34 -24.72
CA GLY A 654 -37.74 3.60 -23.49
C GLY A 654 -36.72 4.28 -22.57
N LYS A 655 -36.36 5.55 -22.83
CA LYS A 655 -35.52 6.37 -21.96
C LYS A 655 -36.34 7.52 -21.40
N LEU A 656 -36.55 7.49 -20.08
CA LEU A 656 -37.16 8.60 -19.35
C LEU A 656 -36.06 9.56 -18.93
N ARG A 657 -36.11 10.80 -19.43
CA ARG A 657 -35.25 11.89 -18.94
C ARG A 657 -36.03 12.75 -17.98
N ILE A 658 -35.45 13.04 -16.82
CA ILE A 658 -36.03 13.90 -15.78
C ILE A 658 -35.03 15.02 -15.49
N VAL A 659 -35.52 16.25 -15.38
CA VAL A 659 -34.73 17.41 -14.96
C VAL A 659 -35.51 18.16 -13.89
N TYR A 660 -34.84 18.54 -12.80
CA TYR A 660 -35.41 19.29 -11.69
C TYR A 660 -34.59 20.55 -11.40
N PHE A 661 -35.19 21.72 -11.57
CA PHE A 661 -34.58 23.02 -11.28
C PHE A 661 -35.62 24.14 -11.21
N ASP A 662 -35.27 25.27 -10.61
CA ASP A 662 -36.10 26.48 -10.62
C ASP A 662 -35.72 27.39 -11.80
N ALA A 663 -36.50 27.30 -12.87
CA ALA A 663 -36.30 28.10 -14.09
C ALA A 663 -36.52 29.61 -13.90
N GLU A 664 -37.24 30.02 -12.85
CA GLU A 664 -37.61 31.43 -12.65
C GLU A 664 -36.62 32.16 -11.75
N LYS A 665 -36.18 31.50 -10.66
CA LYS A 665 -35.37 32.14 -9.61
C LYS A 665 -33.97 31.56 -9.47
N ASN A 666 -33.66 30.44 -10.14
CA ASN A 666 -32.39 29.73 -9.97
C ASN A 666 -32.11 29.38 -8.49
N SER A 667 -33.16 28.95 -7.80
CA SER A 667 -33.13 28.52 -6.41
C SER A 667 -32.22 27.31 -6.22
N THR A 668 -31.76 27.10 -4.98
CA THR A 668 -31.01 25.89 -4.62
C THR A 668 -31.99 24.75 -4.46
N VAL A 669 -31.65 23.56 -4.99
CA VAL A 669 -32.37 22.32 -4.73
C VAL A 669 -32.06 21.88 -3.30
N GLU A 670 -33.11 21.74 -2.50
CA GLU A 670 -32.99 21.40 -1.08
C GLU A 670 -33.67 20.06 -0.80
N VAL A 671 -33.01 19.22 -0.01
CA VAL A 671 -33.60 18.03 0.61
C VAL A 671 -33.63 18.27 2.11
N SER A 672 -34.83 18.48 2.67
CA SER A 672 -35.01 18.77 4.09
C SER A 672 -34.81 17.52 4.96
N GLY A 673 -34.53 17.70 6.25
CA GLY A 673 -34.34 16.61 7.21
C GLY A 673 -32.99 15.88 7.10
N THR A 674 -32.68 15.05 8.10
CA THR A 674 -31.37 14.36 8.24
C THR A 674 -31.44 12.84 8.03
N SER A 675 -32.64 12.29 7.90
CA SER A 675 -32.83 10.85 7.66
C SER A 675 -32.62 10.52 6.18
N PHE A 676 -31.86 9.48 5.86
CA PHE A 676 -31.60 9.02 4.50
C PHE A 676 -31.79 7.49 4.41
N PRO A 677 -32.15 6.95 3.22
CA PRO A 677 -32.33 7.65 1.94
C PRO A 677 -33.58 8.53 1.91
N ALA A 678 -33.49 9.67 1.21
CA ALA A 678 -34.59 10.61 1.00
C ALA A 678 -35.22 10.39 -0.38
N GLU A 679 -36.55 10.33 -0.44
CA GLU A 679 -37.27 10.20 -1.71
C GLU A 679 -37.09 11.44 -2.56
N PHE A 680 -36.70 11.21 -3.82
CA PHE A 680 -36.37 12.28 -4.74
C PHE A 680 -37.37 12.38 -5.88
N PHE A 681 -37.50 11.35 -6.72
CA PHE A 681 -38.48 11.29 -7.80
C PHE A 681 -39.48 10.16 -7.56
N ILE A 682 -40.77 10.45 -7.76
CA ILE A 682 -41.85 9.45 -7.77
C ILE A 682 -42.40 9.42 -9.20
N ILE A 683 -42.27 8.27 -9.85
CA ILE A 683 -42.56 8.09 -11.27
C ILE A 683 -43.79 7.19 -11.39
N GLY A 684 -44.90 7.75 -11.84
CA GLY A 684 -46.10 6.99 -12.17
C GLY A 684 -45.90 6.23 -13.48
N LEU A 685 -46.18 4.94 -13.45
CA LEU A 685 -46.03 4.01 -14.57
C LEU A 685 -47.36 3.30 -14.86
N GLU A 686 -47.58 2.94 -16.12
CA GLU A 686 -48.76 2.17 -16.57
C GLU A 686 -48.36 1.14 -17.63
N LEU A 687 -48.89 -0.08 -17.51
CA LEU A 687 -48.72 -1.11 -18.54
C LEU A 687 -49.50 -0.77 -19.82
N THR A 688 -48.81 -0.75 -20.96
CA THR A 688 -49.43 -0.43 -22.26
C THR A 688 -50.08 -1.64 -22.94
N ASP A 689 -49.69 -2.85 -22.53
CA ASP A 689 -50.15 -4.13 -23.08
C ASP A 689 -50.35 -5.19 -21.98
N ASP A 690 -51.16 -6.21 -22.26
CA ASP A 690 -51.24 -7.40 -21.41
C ASP A 690 -49.91 -8.16 -21.49
N ILE A 691 -49.34 -8.53 -20.33
CA ILE A 691 -48.08 -9.25 -20.26
C ILE A 691 -48.35 -10.76 -20.10
N SER A 692 -47.62 -11.57 -20.87
CA SER A 692 -47.65 -13.02 -20.73
C SER A 692 -46.87 -13.48 -19.49
N VAL A 693 -47.53 -14.15 -18.57
CA VAL A 693 -46.92 -14.71 -17.34
C VAL A 693 -46.25 -16.09 -17.53
N LYS A 694 -46.21 -16.62 -18.77
CA LYS A 694 -45.44 -17.85 -19.07
C LYS A 694 -43.95 -17.54 -18.85
N ASN A 695 -43.41 -17.97 -17.71
CA ASN A 695 -42.04 -17.77 -17.19
C ASN A 695 -41.84 -16.65 -16.15
N LYS A 696 -42.88 -16.23 -15.40
CA LYS A 696 -42.81 -15.09 -14.46
C LYS A 696 -42.32 -13.83 -15.17
N GLY A 697 -43.23 -13.17 -15.91
CA GLY A 697 -42.87 -11.91 -16.56
C GLY A 697 -42.35 -10.93 -15.50
N GLU A 698 -41.35 -10.14 -15.84
CA GLU A 698 -40.71 -9.17 -14.93
C GLU A 698 -40.69 -7.81 -15.62
N ILE A 699 -40.99 -6.75 -14.87
CA ILE A 699 -40.75 -5.36 -15.28
C ILE A 699 -39.55 -4.83 -14.52
N THR A 700 -38.53 -4.40 -15.25
CA THR A 700 -37.31 -3.83 -14.66
C THR A 700 -37.17 -2.37 -15.04
N ILE A 701 -36.90 -1.53 -14.04
CA ILE A 701 -36.56 -0.11 -14.22
C ILE A 701 -35.17 0.13 -13.61
N SER A 702 -34.35 0.93 -14.28
CA SER A 702 -33.04 1.35 -13.77
C SER A 702 -32.85 2.86 -13.89
N VAL A 703 -32.12 3.44 -12.94
CA VAL A 703 -31.51 4.76 -13.09
C VAL A 703 -30.16 4.56 -13.76
N ASP A 704 -30.05 4.99 -15.02
CA ASP A 704 -28.82 4.80 -15.79
C ASP A 704 -27.79 5.85 -15.39
N GLU A 705 -28.22 7.11 -15.32
CA GLU A 705 -27.39 8.26 -14.99
C GLU A 705 -28.16 9.23 -14.10
N MET A 706 -27.48 9.87 -13.15
CA MET A 706 -28.02 10.97 -12.37
C MET A 706 -26.89 11.93 -12.01
N ASN A 707 -27.08 13.23 -12.22
CA ASN A 707 -26.08 14.25 -11.95
C ASN A 707 -26.68 15.42 -11.17
N LEU A 708 -25.86 16.04 -10.33
CA LEU A 708 -26.17 17.27 -9.60
C LEU A 708 -25.29 18.38 -10.15
N LYS A 709 -25.87 19.54 -10.47
CA LYS A 709 -25.14 20.66 -11.06
C LYS A 709 -25.31 21.93 -10.25
N LYS A 710 -24.20 22.64 -10.01
CA LYS A 710 -24.16 23.97 -9.36
C LYS A 710 -24.26 25.10 -10.37
N SER A 711 -23.84 24.86 -11.62
CA SER A 711 -23.90 25.81 -12.72
C SER A 711 -24.10 25.07 -14.05
N SER A 712 -24.31 25.83 -15.14
CA SER A 712 -24.34 25.32 -16.51
C SER A 712 -22.99 25.46 -17.23
N ASP A 713 -21.94 25.84 -16.51
CA ASP A 713 -20.61 26.01 -17.08
C ASP A 713 -19.89 24.66 -17.18
N GLU A 714 -19.84 24.11 -18.38
CA GLU A 714 -19.19 22.83 -18.68
C GLU A 714 -17.65 22.88 -18.54
N SER A 715 -17.06 24.07 -18.32
CA SER A 715 -15.61 24.22 -18.11
C SER A 715 -15.16 24.14 -16.65
N ASP A 716 -16.11 24.06 -15.71
CA ASP A 716 -15.85 23.92 -14.28
C ASP A 716 -16.10 22.47 -13.83
N ASP A 717 -15.03 21.68 -13.72
CA ASP A 717 -15.08 20.29 -13.26
C ASP A 717 -15.67 20.14 -11.83
N SER A 718 -15.78 21.23 -11.06
CA SER A 718 -16.41 21.24 -9.73
C SER A 718 -17.91 21.56 -9.76
N ALA A 719 -18.44 21.93 -10.94
CA ALA A 719 -19.84 22.31 -11.13
C ALA A 719 -20.77 21.11 -11.24
N VAL A 720 -20.27 19.90 -11.54
CA VAL A 720 -21.07 18.68 -11.69
C VAL A 720 -20.62 17.60 -10.72
N THR A 721 -21.57 16.91 -10.10
CA THR A 721 -21.33 15.71 -9.29
C THR A 721 -22.16 14.58 -9.84
N VAL A 722 -21.49 13.47 -10.19
CA VAL A 722 -22.14 12.25 -10.65
C VAL A 722 -22.66 11.49 -9.43
N VAL A 723 -23.96 11.20 -9.41
CA VAL A 723 -24.59 10.38 -8.37
C VAL A 723 -24.30 8.92 -8.66
N ASN A 724 -23.92 8.15 -7.65
CA ASN A 724 -23.68 6.71 -7.81
C ASN A 724 -25.01 5.98 -8.03
N THR A 725 -25.24 5.47 -9.25
CA THR A 725 -26.44 4.73 -9.66
C THR A 725 -26.20 3.23 -9.85
N ALA A 726 -25.02 2.71 -9.47
CA ALA A 726 -24.61 1.34 -9.81
C ALA A 726 -25.59 0.24 -9.35
N THR A 727 -26.29 0.48 -8.23
CA THR A 727 -27.28 -0.44 -7.66
C THR A 727 -28.73 0.03 -7.87
N ALA A 728 -28.94 1.14 -8.59
CA ALA A 728 -30.26 1.73 -8.80
C ALA A 728 -31.05 0.99 -9.90
N LYS A 729 -31.38 -0.28 -9.64
CA LYS A 729 -32.18 -1.15 -10.50
C LYS A 729 -33.18 -1.93 -9.64
N ALA A 730 -34.45 -1.91 -10.03
CA ALA A 730 -35.50 -2.66 -9.36
C ALA A 730 -36.32 -3.46 -10.38
N THR A 731 -36.89 -4.58 -9.91
CA THR A 731 -37.74 -5.46 -10.69
C THR A 731 -39.06 -5.70 -9.95
N SER A 732 -40.16 -5.73 -10.70
CA SER A 732 -41.48 -6.13 -10.24
C SER A 732 -41.94 -7.40 -10.96
N ASP A 733 -42.40 -8.38 -10.21
CA ASP A 733 -42.96 -9.63 -10.74
C ASP A 733 -44.35 -9.37 -11.32
N VAL A 734 -44.58 -9.85 -12.54
CA VAL A 734 -45.87 -9.74 -13.22
C VAL A 734 -46.69 -10.99 -12.97
N VAL A 735 -47.83 -10.81 -12.28
CA VAL A 735 -48.70 -11.89 -11.82
C VAL A 735 -50.09 -11.82 -12.44
N LYS A 736 -50.76 -12.96 -12.50
CA LYS A 736 -52.12 -13.08 -13.05
C LYS A 736 -53.12 -13.34 -11.94
N GLY A 737 -54.16 -12.50 -11.83
CA GLY A 737 -55.17 -12.61 -10.78
C GLY A 737 -54.75 -11.93 -9.48
N VAL A 738 -55.55 -12.14 -8.44
CA VAL A 738 -55.22 -11.65 -7.09
C VAL A 738 -54.05 -12.46 -6.54
N SER A 739 -52.99 -11.74 -6.21
CA SER A 739 -51.76 -12.24 -5.59
C SER A 739 -51.40 -11.35 -4.42
N PHE A 740 -50.64 -11.89 -3.48
CA PHE A 740 -50.21 -11.17 -2.29
C PHE A 740 -48.69 -11.24 -2.19
N SER A 741 -48.08 -10.13 -1.78
CA SER A 741 -46.66 -10.06 -1.45
C SER A 741 -46.49 -9.35 -0.11
N ALA A 742 -45.55 -9.82 0.71
CA ALA A 742 -45.31 -9.25 2.03
C ALA A 742 -43.86 -8.85 2.22
N LYS A 743 -43.64 -7.70 2.85
CA LYS A 743 -42.30 -7.19 3.19
C LYS A 743 -42.25 -6.72 4.63
N CYS A 744 -41.09 -6.89 5.26
CA CYS A 744 -40.82 -6.30 6.56
C CYS A 744 -40.59 -4.79 6.41
N LEU A 745 -41.32 -4.00 7.19
CA LEU A 745 -41.08 -2.57 7.33
C LEU A 745 -39.93 -2.34 8.34
N TYR A 746 -40.02 -2.99 9.50
CA TYR A 746 -39.00 -2.97 10.54
C TYR A 746 -39.17 -4.12 11.54
N VAL A 747 -38.08 -4.48 12.23
CA VAL A 747 -38.05 -5.41 13.36
C VAL A 747 -37.76 -4.61 14.63
N GLY A 748 -38.49 -4.87 15.71
CA GLY A 748 -38.27 -4.18 16.98
C GLY A 748 -36.87 -4.43 17.53
N ASP A 749 -36.21 -3.39 18.04
CA ASP A 749 -34.86 -3.47 18.60
C ASP A 749 -34.84 -3.54 20.14
N GLY A 750 -36.03 -3.48 20.77
CA GLY A 750 -36.20 -3.54 22.21
C GLY A 750 -35.78 -2.29 22.99
N VAL A 751 -35.31 -1.24 22.30
CA VAL A 751 -34.90 0.01 22.93
C VAL A 751 -36.12 0.89 23.22
N ASP A 752 -37.04 0.98 22.26
CA ASP A 752 -38.23 1.85 22.34
C ASP A 752 -39.52 1.04 22.62
N LEU A 753 -40.65 1.44 22.01
CA LEU A 753 -41.98 0.87 22.26
C LEU A 753 -42.24 -0.47 21.57
N ILE A 754 -41.40 -0.83 20.59
CA ILE A 754 -41.54 -2.05 19.80
C ILE A 754 -40.59 -3.08 20.37
N SER A 755 -41.15 -4.16 20.90
CA SER A 755 -40.38 -5.24 21.52
C SER A 755 -39.61 -6.06 20.48
N THR A 756 -38.50 -6.68 20.90
CA THR A 756 -37.62 -7.47 20.00
C THR A 756 -38.30 -8.69 19.37
N ASP A 757 -39.43 -9.13 19.92
CA ASP A 757 -40.23 -10.26 19.46
C ASP A 757 -41.31 -9.86 18.44
N LYS A 758 -41.34 -8.60 18.01
CA LYS A 758 -42.31 -8.06 17.04
C LYS A 758 -41.66 -7.43 15.81
N MET A 759 -42.39 -7.44 14.71
CA MET A 759 -42.04 -6.75 13.47
C MET A 759 -43.28 -6.21 12.78
N ALA A 760 -43.15 -5.05 12.14
CA ALA A 760 -44.20 -4.53 11.27
C ALA A 760 -43.99 -4.98 9.83
N ILE A 761 -45.08 -5.27 9.15
CA ILE A 761 -45.09 -5.75 7.76
C ILE A 761 -46.03 -4.91 6.90
N ALA A 762 -45.73 -4.85 5.62
CA ALA A 762 -46.64 -4.41 4.58
C ALA A 762 -47.03 -5.61 3.70
N VAL A 763 -48.31 -5.78 3.42
CA VAL A 763 -48.87 -6.79 2.52
C VAL A 763 -49.54 -6.07 1.36
N SER A 764 -49.03 -6.27 0.14
CA SER A 764 -49.61 -5.69 -1.07
C SER A 764 -50.40 -6.75 -1.83
N ALA A 765 -51.54 -6.35 -2.39
CA ALA A 765 -52.45 -7.21 -3.12
C ALA A 765 -52.68 -6.71 -4.56
N THR A 766 -52.46 -7.57 -5.54
CA THR A 766 -52.73 -7.24 -6.95
C THR A 766 -54.22 -7.39 -7.28
N GLU A 767 -54.69 -6.61 -8.25
CA GLU A 767 -56.07 -6.63 -8.78
C GLU A 767 -57.21 -6.28 -7.80
N LEU A 768 -56.93 -6.09 -6.50
CA LEU A 768 -57.91 -5.59 -5.53
C LEU A 768 -58.09 -4.07 -5.63
N CYS A 769 -59.32 -3.60 -5.42
CA CYS A 769 -59.60 -2.18 -5.27
C CYS A 769 -58.97 -1.64 -3.98
N ASN A 770 -58.44 -0.42 -4.02
CA ASN A 770 -57.95 0.27 -2.83
C ASN A 770 -59.03 0.32 -1.74
N GLY A 771 -58.69 -0.16 -0.54
CA GLY A 771 -59.61 -0.22 0.59
C GLY A 771 -60.49 -1.47 0.63
N SER A 772 -60.27 -2.47 -0.23
CA SER A 772 -61.00 -3.75 -0.13
C SER A 772 -60.80 -4.40 1.24
N GLN A 773 -61.80 -5.07 1.78
CA GLN A 773 -61.63 -5.82 3.02
C GLN A 773 -60.91 -7.15 2.77
N ILE A 774 -59.89 -7.44 3.57
CA ILE A 774 -59.17 -8.73 3.52
C ILE A 774 -59.08 -9.37 4.91
N SER A 775 -59.04 -10.70 4.95
CA SER A 775 -58.84 -11.48 6.17
C SER A 775 -57.81 -12.58 5.93
N TYR A 776 -56.75 -12.61 6.74
CA TYR A 776 -55.71 -13.64 6.70
C TYR A 776 -55.99 -14.73 7.73
N LYS A 777 -56.12 -15.98 7.27
CA LYS A 777 -56.39 -17.19 8.08
C LYS A 777 -57.49 -16.96 9.12
N ASP A 778 -58.67 -16.54 8.65
CA ASP A 778 -59.85 -16.26 9.49
C ASP A 778 -59.60 -15.23 10.61
N GLY A 779 -58.80 -14.20 10.33
CA GLY A 779 -58.49 -13.12 11.27
C GLY A 779 -57.35 -13.41 12.23
N ALA A 780 -56.49 -14.40 11.93
CA ALA A 780 -55.30 -14.71 12.73
C ALA A 780 -54.31 -13.53 12.82
N VAL A 781 -54.26 -12.69 11.78
CA VAL A 781 -53.50 -11.43 11.76
C VAL A 781 -54.43 -10.32 11.30
N LYS A 782 -54.51 -9.23 12.09
CA LYS A 782 -55.29 -8.04 11.76
C LYS A 782 -54.51 -7.20 10.76
N LEU A 783 -54.94 -7.19 9.50
CA LEU A 783 -54.37 -6.37 8.43
C LEU A 783 -55.16 -5.07 8.31
N HIS A 784 -54.45 -3.94 8.37
CA HIS A 784 -55.03 -2.61 8.31
C HIS A 784 -54.76 -1.99 6.95
N TYR A 785 -55.78 -1.49 6.27
CA TYR A 785 -55.56 -0.85 4.97
C TYR A 785 -54.74 0.43 5.14
N SER A 786 -53.65 0.59 4.40
CA SER A 786 -52.84 1.80 4.43
C SER A 786 -53.04 2.58 3.14
N ARG A 787 -53.79 3.67 3.25
CA ARG A 787 -54.04 4.59 2.12
C ARG A 787 -52.74 5.17 1.58
N LEU A 788 -51.90 5.69 2.48
CA LEU A 788 -50.61 6.31 2.14
C LEU A 788 -49.68 5.35 1.39
N LEU A 789 -49.52 4.10 1.88
CA LEU A 789 -48.72 3.10 1.16
C LEU A 789 -49.32 2.73 -0.20
N SER A 790 -50.65 2.63 -0.27
CA SER A 790 -51.33 2.27 -1.51
C SER A 790 -51.19 3.34 -2.59
N GLU A 791 -51.34 4.61 -2.22
CA GLU A 791 -51.12 5.76 -3.10
C GLU A 791 -49.65 5.84 -3.53
N LYS A 792 -48.74 5.57 -2.60
CA LYS A 792 -47.29 5.63 -2.82
C LYS A 792 -46.78 4.53 -3.75
N LEU A 793 -47.21 3.28 -3.56
CA LEU A 793 -46.79 2.14 -4.38
C LEU A 793 -47.62 2.01 -5.67
N GLY A 794 -48.81 2.58 -5.69
CA GLY A 794 -49.80 2.39 -6.77
C GLY A 794 -50.45 1.01 -6.76
N VAL A 795 -50.32 0.25 -5.66
CA VAL A 795 -50.88 -1.10 -5.46
C VAL A 795 -51.59 -1.13 -4.11
N CYS A 796 -52.69 -1.86 -3.97
CA CYS A 796 -53.44 -1.90 -2.72
C CYS A 796 -52.59 -2.55 -1.60
N THR A 797 -52.33 -1.81 -0.52
CA THR A 797 -51.39 -2.23 0.54
C THR A 797 -52.01 -2.13 1.93
N TYR A 798 -51.70 -3.12 2.75
CA TYR A 798 -52.11 -3.26 4.14
C TYR A 798 -50.88 -3.34 5.04
N VAL A 799 -51.03 -2.99 6.32
CA VAL A 799 -49.99 -3.11 7.34
C VAL A 799 -50.46 -3.92 8.53
N ALA A 800 -49.53 -4.62 9.18
CA ALA A 800 -49.80 -5.35 10.41
C ALA A 800 -48.55 -5.42 11.30
N MET A 801 -48.78 -5.66 12.59
CA MET A 801 -47.75 -6.09 13.52
C MET A 801 -47.83 -7.60 13.68
N VAL A 802 -46.70 -8.29 13.55
CA VAL A 802 -46.60 -9.75 13.67
C VAL A 802 -45.41 -10.11 14.56
N SER A 803 -45.27 -11.38 14.93
CA SER A 803 -44.08 -11.86 15.66
C SER A 803 -42.84 -11.72 14.77
N ALA A 804 -41.69 -11.36 15.36
CA ALA A 804 -40.41 -11.27 14.65
C ALA A 804 -39.98 -12.59 13.98
N ASP A 805 -40.46 -13.73 14.47
CA ASP A 805 -40.19 -15.07 13.91
C ASP A 805 -41.18 -15.47 12.78
N THR A 806 -42.06 -14.56 12.37
CA THR A 806 -43.08 -14.84 11.35
C THR A 806 -42.44 -15.06 9.98
N ASP A 807 -42.75 -16.20 9.36
CA ASP A 807 -42.40 -16.46 7.96
C ASP A 807 -43.23 -15.57 7.02
N LEU A 808 -42.59 -14.55 6.44
CA LEU A 808 -43.22 -13.66 5.46
C LEU A 808 -43.68 -14.38 4.20
N GLY A 809 -43.06 -15.51 3.84
CA GLY A 809 -43.47 -16.31 2.68
C GLY A 809 -44.91 -16.81 2.80
N ALA A 810 -45.39 -17.05 4.03
CA ALA A 810 -46.76 -17.49 4.28
C ALA A 810 -47.83 -16.45 3.88
N PHE A 811 -47.47 -15.16 3.89
CA PHE A 811 -48.35 -14.07 3.48
C PHE A 811 -48.46 -13.93 1.96
N SER A 812 -47.66 -14.66 1.19
CA SER A 812 -47.75 -14.66 -0.28
C SER A 812 -48.70 -15.74 -0.82
N ASP A 813 -49.16 -16.68 0.03
CA ASP A 813 -50.09 -17.72 -0.37
C ASP A 813 -51.54 -17.18 -0.36
N ALA A 814 -52.08 -16.94 -1.55
CA ALA A 814 -53.44 -16.45 -1.75
C ALA A 814 -54.52 -17.35 -1.10
N ALA A 815 -54.26 -18.65 -0.88
CA ALA A 815 -55.20 -19.54 -0.21
C ALA A 815 -55.41 -19.21 1.27
N ASN A 816 -54.49 -18.43 1.87
CA ASN A 816 -54.61 -17.95 3.25
C ASN A 816 -55.52 -16.72 3.38
N TYR A 817 -56.01 -16.16 2.27
CA TYR A 817 -56.82 -14.94 2.29
C TYR A 817 -58.26 -15.17 1.86
N THR A 818 -59.15 -14.42 2.48
CA THR A 818 -60.49 -14.11 1.96
C THR A 818 -60.61 -12.61 1.79
N TYR A 819 -61.34 -12.16 0.77
CA TYR A 819 -61.49 -10.74 0.47
C TYR A 819 -62.89 -10.42 -0.06
N ASP A 820 -63.37 -9.20 0.23
CA ASP A 820 -64.59 -8.62 -0.32
C ASP A 820 -64.29 -7.20 -0.84
N GLU A 821 -64.48 -7.00 -2.14
CA GLU A 821 -64.25 -5.72 -2.80
C GLU A 821 -65.40 -4.73 -2.60
N ASN A 822 -66.53 -5.17 -2.04
CA ASN A 822 -67.70 -4.33 -1.77
C ASN A 822 -67.74 -3.82 -0.33
N GLU A 823 -66.91 -4.36 0.55
CA GLU A 823 -66.73 -3.88 1.93
C GLU A 823 -65.42 -3.09 2.03
N THR A 824 -65.48 -1.96 2.74
CA THR A 824 -64.33 -1.07 2.92
C THR A 824 -63.59 -1.44 4.20
N ALA A 825 -62.31 -1.79 4.08
CA ALA A 825 -61.44 -1.99 5.22
C ALA A 825 -61.25 -0.71 6.04
N ASP A 826 -61.09 -0.86 7.35
CA ASP A 826 -60.66 0.23 8.22
C ASP A 826 -59.27 0.73 7.78
N ALA A 827 -59.19 2.03 7.49
CA ALA A 827 -57.95 2.68 7.11
C ALA A 827 -57.10 2.98 8.35
N LEU A 828 -55.81 2.69 8.25
CA LEU A 828 -54.79 3.13 9.18
C LEU A 828 -54.00 4.26 8.52
N ASP A 829 -54.19 5.45 9.07
CA ASP A 829 -53.46 6.65 8.69
C ASP A 829 -52.29 6.83 9.66
N PHE A 830 -51.08 6.83 9.11
CA PHE A 830 -49.88 7.13 9.89
C PHE A 830 -49.99 8.55 10.47
N GLY A 831 -49.53 8.74 11.70
CA GLY A 831 -49.60 9.99 12.45
C GLY A 831 -50.91 10.27 13.18
N ASP A 832 -52.04 9.65 12.80
CA ASP A 832 -53.32 9.76 13.51
C ASP A 832 -53.38 8.72 14.64
N THR A 833 -52.80 9.08 15.79
CA THR A 833 -52.64 8.17 16.94
C THR A 833 -53.91 7.95 17.74
N ASN A 834 -54.91 8.83 17.61
CA ASN A 834 -56.17 8.76 18.33
C ASN A 834 -57.35 8.29 17.46
N SER A 835 -57.12 8.08 16.15
CA SER A 835 -58.10 7.62 15.17
C SER A 835 -59.28 8.58 15.00
N ASP A 836 -59.06 9.89 15.17
CA ASP A 836 -60.09 10.92 14.95
C ASP A 836 -60.14 11.41 13.49
N GLY A 837 -59.23 10.94 12.64
CA GLY A 837 -59.11 11.28 11.23
C GLY A 837 -58.38 12.61 10.97
N VAL A 838 -57.78 13.23 11.99
CA VAL A 838 -57.08 14.51 11.88
C VAL A 838 -55.76 14.48 12.66
N ILE A 839 -54.65 14.54 11.93
CA ILE A 839 -53.32 14.60 12.53
C ILE A 839 -53.10 15.99 13.15
N ASN A 840 -52.96 16.04 14.47
CA ASN A 840 -52.85 17.30 15.19
C ASN A 840 -51.92 17.23 16.42
N ALA A 841 -51.84 18.33 17.17
CA ALA A 841 -50.98 18.42 18.36
C ALA A 841 -51.31 17.39 19.45
N GLN A 842 -52.56 16.90 19.51
CA GLN A 842 -52.95 15.82 20.41
C GLN A 842 -52.25 14.51 20.04
N ASP A 843 -52.07 14.23 18.75
CA ASP A 843 -51.38 13.03 18.28
C ASP A 843 -49.91 13.04 18.62
N ALA A 844 -49.25 14.15 18.37
CA ALA A 844 -47.87 14.34 18.78
C ALA A 844 -47.68 14.18 20.30
N LEU A 845 -48.62 14.70 21.09
CA LEU A 845 -48.59 14.56 22.55
C LEU A 845 -48.82 13.10 22.98
N ASN A 846 -49.71 12.38 22.32
CA ASN A 846 -49.96 10.96 22.56
C ASN A 846 -48.71 10.13 22.25
N ALA A 847 -48.10 10.34 21.08
CA ALA A 847 -46.85 9.71 20.66
C ALA A 847 -45.73 9.96 21.68
N ALA A 848 -45.52 11.22 22.09
CA ALA A 848 -44.50 11.58 23.07
C ALA A 848 -44.75 10.98 24.46
N ASN A 849 -46.01 10.93 24.92
CA ASN A 849 -46.35 10.35 26.21
C ASN A 849 -46.18 8.83 26.21
N ALA A 850 -46.54 8.16 25.12
CA ALA A 850 -46.31 6.74 24.94
C ALA A 850 -44.81 6.43 24.95
N TRP A 851 -44.01 7.16 24.17
CA TRP A 851 -42.55 7.03 24.14
C TRP A 851 -41.90 7.23 25.51
N LEU A 852 -42.30 8.29 26.24
CA LEU A 852 -41.83 8.57 27.60
C LEU A 852 -42.34 7.59 28.66
N ARG A 853 -43.14 6.59 28.27
CA ARG A 853 -43.77 5.59 29.16
C ARG A 853 -44.57 6.26 30.29
N LYS A 854 -45.20 7.40 29.99
CA LYS A 854 -46.07 8.13 30.92
C LYS A 854 -47.49 7.54 30.97
N THR A 855 -47.83 6.75 29.96
CA THR A 855 -49.05 5.96 29.86
C THR A 855 -48.70 4.47 29.79
N ASP A 856 -49.71 3.61 29.88
CA ASP A 856 -49.53 2.20 29.54
C ASP A 856 -49.02 2.05 28.10
N ALA A 857 -48.39 0.90 27.81
CA ALA A 857 -47.87 0.61 26.49
C ALA A 857 -49.02 0.67 25.45
N PRO A 858 -48.85 1.42 24.34
CA PRO A 858 -49.85 1.46 23.27
C PRO A 858 -50.08 0.07 22.66
N ASP A 859 -51.26 -0.14 22.11
CA ASP A 859 -51.55 -1.34 21.33
C ASP A 859 -50.82 -1.34 19.98
N ASP A 860 -50.82 -2.49 19.31
CA ASP A 860 -50.09 -2.68 18.06
C ASP A 860 -50.53 -1.73 16.94
N GLU A 861 -51.82 -1.37 16.92
CA GLU A 861 -52.38 -0.43 15.95
C GLU A 861 -51.87 1.00 16.20
N SER A 862 -51.87 1.44 17.45
CA SER A 862 -51.33 2.73 17.87
C SER A 862 -49.82 2.83 17.62
N ILE A 863 -49.09 1.73 17.84
CA ILE A 863 -47.66 1.64 17.52
C ILE A 863 -47.43 1.83 16.02
N LEU A 864 -48.18 1.13 15.17
CA LEU A 864 -48.09 1.27 13.72
C LEU A 864 -48.36 2.71 13.27
N ARG A 865 -49.39 3.37 13.83
CA ARG A 865 -49.72 4.77 13.52
C ARG A 865 -48.62 5.74 13.93
N THR A 866 -47.84 5.44 14.97
CA THR A 866 -46.87 6.39 15.55
C THR A 866 -45.53 6.41 14.82
N ASN A 867 -45.08 5.30 14.23
CA ASN A 867 -43.78 5.20 13.58
C ASN A 867 -43.79 5.86 12.18
N VAL A 868 -43.89 7.18 12.18
CA VAL A 868 -44.03 8.01 10.98
C VAL A 868 -42.71 8.25 10.25
N THR A 869 -41.58 8.04 10.92
CA THR A 869 -40.25 8.09 10.29
C THR A 869 -39.88 6.77 9.62
N GLY A 870 -40.57 5.68 10.00
CA GLY A 870 -40.31 4.35 9.46
C GLY A 870 -38.96 3.77 9.88
N ASP A 871 -38.31 4.35 10.90
CA ASP A 871 -36.97 3.93 11.36
C ASP A 871 -37.02 2.68 12.26
N GLY A 872 -38.22 2.22 12.60
CA GLY A 872 -38.46 1.05 13.45
C GLY A 872 -38.41 1.36 14.94
N ARG A 873 -38.27 2.64 15.28
CA ARG A 873 -38.34 3.17 16.63
C ARG A 873 -39.58 4.05 16.75
N ILE A 874 -39.97 4.30 17.99
CA ILE A 874 -40.88 5.38 18.30
C ILE A 874 -40.13 6.26 19.26
N ASN A 875 -39.57 7.36 18.74
CA ASN A 875 -38.69 8.24 19.47
C ASN A 875 -39.12 9.71 19.33
N THR A 876 -38.28 10.63 19.80
CA THR A 876 -38.56 12.08 19.70
C THR A 876 -38.77 12.53 18.25
N SER A 877 -38.12 11.89 17.28
CA SER A 877 -38.24 12.20 15.85
C SER A 877 -39.63 11.85 15.30
N ASP A 878 -40.25 10.76 15.75
CA ASP A 878 -41.62 10.42 15.35
C ASP A 878 -42.63 11.39 15.92
N ALA A 879 -42.49 11.72 17.21
CA ALA A 879 -43.36 12.72 17.86
C ALA A 879 -43.21 14.09 17.19
N LEU A 880 -41.98 14.52 16.89
CA LEU A 880 -41.72 15.77 16.15
C LEU A 880 -42.20 15.68 14.71
N GLY A 881 -42.05 14.53 14.03
CA GLY A 881 -42.55 14.33 12.67
C GLY A 881 -44.05 14.52 12.57
N ILE A 882 -44.82 14.06 13.57
CA ILE A 882 -46.27 14.32 13.65
C ILE A 882 -46.55 15.82 13.85
N VAL A 883 -45.76 16.53 14.68
CA VAL A 883 -45.90 17.99 14.86
C VAL A 883 -45.56 18.75 13.58
N GLU A 884 -44.42 18.45 12.97
CA GLU A 884 -43.91 19.10 11.77
C GLU A 884 -44.91 18.95 10.63
N ASN A 885 -45.46 17.74 10.44
CA ASN A 885 -46.52 17.47 9.49
C ASN A 885 -47.77 18.34 9.77
N PHE A 886 -48.26 18.38 11.01
CA PHE A 886 -49.40 19.24 11.37
C PHE A 886 -49.15 20.73 11.07
N VAL A 887 -47.93 21.22 11.29
CA VAL A 887 -47.57 22.63 11.10
C VAL A 887 -47.34 22.98 9.63
N ASN A 888 -46.74 22.07 8.85
CA ASN A 888 -46.25 22.32 7.50
C ASN A 888 -47.13 21.72 6.38
N GLY A 889 -47.97 20.72 6.70
CA GLY A 889 -48.78 19.97 5.74
C GLY A 889 -48.00 18.95 4.91
N ASP A 890 -46.90 18.41 5.45
CA ASP A 890 -45.99 17.48 4.75
C ASP A 890 -46.56 16.03 4.71
N ASP A 891 -46.02 15.15 3.86
CA ASP A 891 -46.31 13.70 3.91
C ASP A 891 -45.27 12.97 4.78
N PHE A 892 -45.66 11.88 5.47
CA PHE A 892 -44.72 11.06 6.25
C PHE A 892 -43.76 10.25 5.36
N GLY A 893 -42.54 10.04 5.85
CA GLY A 893 -41.53 9.22 5.21
C GLY A 893 -41.87 7.73 5.31
N VAL A 894 -42.79 7.23 4.49
CA VAL A 894 -43.14 5.80 4.54
C VAL A 894 -42.07 4.96 3.85
N VAL A 895 -41.50 4.00 4.57
CA VAL A 895 -40.35 3.17 4.20
C VAL A 895 -40.42 2.55 2.79
N ALA A 896 -39.44 2.87 1.93
CA ALA A 896 -39.22 2.23 0.62
C ALA A 896 -38.73 0.75 0.68
N LYS A 897 -38.41 0.22 1.87
CA LYS A 897 -38.05 -1.21 2.06
C LYS A 897 -39.19 -2.18 1.73
N ALA A 898 -40.44 -1.71 1.65
CA ALA A 898 -41.55 -2.52 1.13
C ALA A 898 -41.42 -2.85 -0.38
N ALA A 899 -40.45 -2.25 -1.07
CA ALA A 899 -40.31 -2.26 -2.52
C ALA A 899 -38.88 -2.59 -3.04
N ALA A 900 -37.94 -2.96 -2.16
CA ALA A 900 -36.60 -3.49 -2.52
C ALA A 900 -36.51 -5.01 -2.35
#